data_AF-A0A6I1K8E7-F1
#
_entry.id   AF-A0A6I1K8E7-F1
#
_cell.length_a   1.000
_cell.length_b   1.000
_cell.length_c   1.000
_cell.angle_alpha   90.00
_cell.angle_beta   90.00
_cell.angle_gamma   90.00
#
_symmetry.space_group_name_H-M   'P 1'
#
loop_
_entity.id
_entity.type
_entity.pdbx_description
1 polymer ?
#
loop_
_entity_poly.entity_id
_entity_poly.type
_entity_poly.pdbx_seq_one_letter_code
_entity_poly.pdbx_strand_id
1 'polypeptide(L)'
;MNSANRQRLCLAAAWLAVAVALPAAPVTFQTDVAAVISKAGCNLGTCHGNATGKGGFKLSLRGGDQDYDFAALVQDQFGRRVNTLSPDESLLLLKATQAVAHEGGKRFAKDSWEYRTLREWVAGGAQRQSPGAPTLVKLEVTPREQFLIEPASSVAMKATAKFSDGSTRDVTKITCYEVVNVAVADVSTDGRVTRKETGETTLLVRFLHLQEPVRLAFVPARPGFKWANPKPHNFVDEHIFAKLQTLRMNPSELASDEVFLRRAYLDLLGILPTAEEAKKFVNAGRDALPRVQPRARGASSKAAPQRGPTDKRAALIDELLERPEFADFWALKWADLLRVEEKTLDAKGMQDFHRWLRASIASGKPMDQFARELIAARGSTYANPEANFYRANRTPVIRAEAAAQVFLGTRLQCAQCHNHPFDRWTQDDYYDWAALFARVDYKILENNRRDKNDKHEFIGEQIVYLSRKGSVTNPRTEKPAEPRFLGVAKQDFEKQDELEALAAWMTRPDNPLFARSQVNRIWFHLMGRGIVDPIDDFRATNPASHPALLEALTKEFVRSGFNLRHVIRLVMNSRAYQTASEPNDTNAGDELNYARAPLRRLTAEQMFDTLHQVAGVSAEFKGQPAGTRAAELPGARIEGRRGRRAQMSPDVFLSMFGKPPRLLTCECERSTDTSMGQAFFMISGPSVNELLTRSDNRLAALLDSGRPNRAVVEELYWTALTRAPSATELAKTTAHIEQAKDRRAGVEDVLWGLVNAKEFVLRR
;
A
#
# COMPACT_ATOMS: atom_id res chain seq x y z
N MET A 1 30.45 -5.92 92.95
CA MET A 1 31.91 -6.15 92.87
C MET A 1 32.39 -5.56 91.54
N ASN A 2 32.75 -4.28 91.51
CA ASN A 2 34.13 -3.77 91.35
C ASN A 2 34.91 -4.41 90.19
N SER A 3 35.06 -3.66 89.07
CA SER A 3 36.31 -3.01 88.59
C SER A 3 37.14 -3.92 87.65
N ALA A 4 37.68 -3.53 86.49
CA ALA A 4 38.16 -2.23 86.05
C ALA A 4 38.38 -2.18 84.50
N ASN A 5 38.05 -1.04 83.90
CA ASN A 5 38.88 -0.20 83.02
C ASN A 5 39.61 -0.80 81.78
N ARG A 6 39.20 -0.39 80.57
CA ARG A 6 40.07 0.31 79.59
C ARG A 6 39.30 0.83 78.35
N GLN A 7 39.26 2.16 78.25
CA GLN A 7 39.20 3.04 77.08
C GLN A 7 38.82 2.46 75.70
N ARG A 8 37.73 2.99 75.11
CA ARG A 8 37.57 3.09 73.65
C ARG A 8 37.16 4.51 73.28
N LEU A 9 38.05 5.19 72.57
CA LEU A 9 37.77 6.44 71.86
C LEU A 9 36.77 6.18 70.73
N CYS A 10 35.75 7.04 70.63
CA CYS A 10 34.95 7.20 69.42
C CYS A 10 35.77 7.94 68.36
N LEU A 11 36.08 7.27 67.24
CA LEU A 11 36.51 7.91 66.00
C LEU A 11 35.41 7.70 64.96
N ALA A 12 34.68 8.78 64.68
CA ALA A 12 33.81 8.87 63.52
C ALA A 12 34.67 8.95 62.26
N ALA A 13 34.68 7.87 61.46
CA ALA A 13 35.28 7.87 60.14
C ALA A 13 34.25 8.37 59.11
N ALA A 14 34.37 9.63 58.70
CA ALA A 14 33.68 10.16 57.53
C ALA A 14 34.29 9.52 56.27
N TRP A 15 33.54 8.62 55.63
CA TRP A 15 33.86 8.14 54.28
C TRP A 15 33.41 9.19 53.27
N LEU A 16 34.34 10.06 52.84
CA LEU A 16 34.21 10.81 51.60
C LEU A 16 34.33 9.81 50.44
N ALA A 17 33.20 9.42 49.87
CA ALA A 17 33.18 8.78 48.55
C ALA A 17 33.61 9.81 47.50
N VAL A 18 34.90 9.82 47.18
CA VAL A 18 35.39 10.47 45.95
C VAL A 18 34.81 9.67 44.79
N ALA A 19 33.80 10.22 44.12
CA ALA A 19 33.36 9.72 42.82
C ALA A 19 34.53 9.93 41.86
N VAL A 20 35.34 8.88 41.65
CA VAL A 20 36.32 8.83 40.57
C VAL A 20 35.50 8.89 39.28
N ALA A 21 35.51 10.05 38.62
CA ALA A 21 34.97 10.18 37.27
C ALA A 21 35.82 9.27 36.38
N LEU A 22 35.22 8.19 35.88
CA LEU A 22 35.82 7.38 34.83
C LEU A 22 36.15 8.30 33.64
N PRO A 23 37.29 8.12 32.96
CA PRO A 23 37.63 8.91 31.80
C PRO A 23 36.51 8.81 30.75
N ALA A 24 36.19 9.94 30.11
CA ALA A 24 35.23 9.94 29.01
C ALA A 24 35.67 8.91 27.95
N ALA A 25 34.73 8.09 27.48
CA ALA A 25 35.02 7.08 26.47
C ALA A 25 35.67 7.75 25.23
N PRO A 26 36.69 7.13 24.61
CA PRO A 26 37.35 7.69 23.44
C PRO A 26 36.35 7.86 22.29
N VAL A 27 36.54 8.92 21.49
CA VAL A 27 35.74 9.15 20.28
C VAL A 27 36.07 8.08 19.25
N THR A 28 35.06 7.36 18.77
CA THR A 28 35.25 6.30 17.76
C THR A 28 34.45 6.54 16.49
N PHE A 29 34.82 5.82 15.43
CA PHE A 29 34.06 5.89 14.20
C PHE A 29 32.60 5.46 14.39
N GLN A 30 32.41 4.33 15.09
CA GLN A 30 31.13 3.63 15.25
C GLN A 30 30.06 4.48 15.95
N THR A 31 30.46 5.17 17.00
CA THR A 31 29.53 5.85 17.93
C THR A 31 29.36 7.32 17.62
N ASP A 32 30.44 7.99 17.19
CA ASP A 32 30.49 9.46 17.19
C ASP A 32 30.69 10.00 15.77
N VAL A 33 31.73 9.55 15.06
CA VAL A 33 32.04 10.06 13.71
C VAL A 33 30.93 9.74 12.72
N ALA A 34 30.39 8.51 12.74
CA ALA A 34 29.28 8.14 11.87
C ALA A 34 28.03 9.03 12.09
N ALA A 35 27.81 9.48 13.33
CA ALA A 35 26.76 10.44 13.64
C ALA A 35 27.09 11.82 13.06
N VAL A 36 28.34 12.31 13.20
CA VAL A 36 28.78 13.58 12.59
C VAL A 36 28.61 13.56 11.07
N ILE A 37 29.10 12.52 10.39
CA ILE A 37 29.02 12.37 8.93
C ILE A 37 27.56 12.42 8.46
N SER A 38 26.66 11.74 9.19
CA SER A 38 25.23 11.76 8.90
C SER A 38 24.59 13.13 9.19
N LYS A 39 24.92 13.75 10.32
CA LYS A 39 24.37 15.03 10.77
C LYS A 39 24.76 16.18 9.85
N ALA A 40 26.01 16.18 9.38
CA ALA A 40 26.55 17.13 8.42
C ALA A 40 26.03 16.90 6.97
N GLY A 41 25.31 15.80 6.73
CA GLY A 41 24.76 15.43 5.42
C GLY A 41 25.80 14.92 4.41
N CYS A 42 27.00 14.55 4.86
CA CYS A 42 28.09 14.10 3.99
C CYS A 42 27.76 12.81 3.23
N ASN A 43 26.99 11.91 3.85
CA ASN A 43 26.57 10.62 3.30
C ASN A 43 25.15 10.65 2.68
N LEU A 44 24.61 11.82 2.34
CA LEU A 44 23.36 11.93 1.59
C LEU A 44 23.58 11.61 0.10
N GLY A 45 22.52 11.17 -0.59
CA GLY A 45 22.58 10.84 -2.03
C GLY A 45 22.95 12.00 -2.95
N THR A 46 22.77 13.24 -2.48
CA THR A 46 23.22 14.46 -3.16
C THR A 46 24.73 14.73 -2.99
N CYS A 47 25.38 14.04 -2.06
CA CYS A 47 26.80 14.18 -1.70
C CYS A 47 27.54 12.84 -1.90
N HIS A 48 28.32 12.37 -0.92
CA HIS A 48 29.14 11.17 -1.06
C HIS A 48 28.34 9.86 -0.91
N GLY A 49 27.11 9.91 -0.42
CA GLY A 49 26.18 8.77 -0.38
C GLY A 49 25.55 8.44 -1.74
N ASN A 50 25.94 9.15 -2.80
CA ASN A 50 25.52 8.87 -4.17
C ASN A 50 26.01 7.48 -4.62
N ALA A 51 25.25 6.80 -5.49
CA ALA A 51 25.60 5.49 -6.05
C ALA A 51 27.02 5.43 -6.64
N THR A 52 27.50 6.50 -7.26
CA THR A 52 28.86 6.61 -7.82
C THR A 52 29.81 7.42 -6.94
N GLY A 53 29.35 7.96 -5.81
CA GLY A 53 30.06 8.94 -5.01
C GLY A 53 30.24 10.29 -5.73
N LYS A 54 31.12 11.14 -5.19
CA LYS A 54 31.47 12.45 -5.74
C LYS A 54 32.97 12.71 -5.58
N GLY A 55 33.62 13.24 -6.62
CA GLY A 55 35.05 13.57 -6.58
C GLY A 55 35.96 12.38 -6.25
N GLY A 56 35.61 11.18 -6.71
CA GLY A 56 36.33 9.95 -6.38
C GLY A 56 36.26 9.57 -4.90
N PHE A 57 35.20 9.99 -4.19
CA PHE A 57 34.92 9.63 -2.81
C PHE A 57 33.48 9.16 -2.67
N LYS A 58 33.29 7.97 -2.11
CA LYS A 58 31.97 7.36 -1.92
C LYS A 58 31.82 6.87 -0.49
N LEU A 59 30.69 7.22 0.11
CA LEU A 59 30.18 6.70 1.37
C LEU A 59 28.91 5.88 1.08
N SER A 60 28.56 5.00 2.00
CA SER A 60 27.27 4.33 2.06
C SER A 60 26.15 5.36 2.23
N LEU A 61 25.02 5.14 1.56
CA LEU A 61 23.88 6.04 1.65
C LEU A 61 23.36 6.10 3.09
N ARG A 62 23.30 7.30 3.67
CA ARG A 62 22.83 7.58 5.04
C ARG A 62 23.59 6.80 6.14
N GLY A 63 24.80 6.29 5.86
CA GLY A 63 25.61 5.58 6.85
C GLY A 63 25.17 4.13 7.05
N GLY A 64 24.58 3.53 6.01
CA GLY A 64 24.06 2.17 6.04
C GLY A 64 25.13 1.08 6.15
N ASP A 65 26.40 1.37 5.88
CA ASP A 65 27.53 0.44 6.04
C ASP A 65 28.73 1.19 6.65
N GLN A 66 28.89 1.05 7.96
CA GLN A 66 29.93 1.76 8.71
C GLN A 66 31.34 1.21 8.46
N ASP A 67 31.48 -0.07 8.09
CA ASP A 67 32.78 -0.65 7.81
C ASP A 67 33.31 -0.15 6.48
N TYR A 68 32.43 -0.12 5.47
CA TYR A 68 32.71 0.52 4.19
C TYR A 68 33.05 2.00 4.38
N ASP A 69 32.24 2.75 5.14
CA ASP A 69 32.46 4.19 5.34
C ASP A 69 33.80 4.48 6.04
N PHE A 70 34.16 3.66 7.03
CA PHE A 70 35.42 3.78 7.72
C PHE A 70 36.60 3.54 6.78
N ALA A 71 36.58 2.46 6.00
CA ALA A 71 37.62 2.15 5.03
C ALA A 71 37.74 3.27 3.98
N ALA A 72 36.62 3.79 3.48
CA ALA A 72 36.58 4.88 2.52
C ALA A 72 37.16 6.20 3.08
N LEU A 73 37.02 6.44 4.40
CA LEU A 73 37.56 7.63 5.05
C LEU A 73 39.03 7.50 5.45
N VAL A 74 39.46 6.32 5.91
CA VAL A 74 40.77 6.15 6.55
C VAL A 74 41.77 5.46 5.63
N GLN A 75 41.34 4.56 4.75
CA GLN A 75 42.23 3.67 3.98
C GLN A 75 42.28 4.07 2.50
N ASP A 76 41.15 4.45 1.91
CA ASP A 76 41.05 4.75 0.49
C ASP A 76 41.97 5.91 0.04
N GLN A 77 42.53 5.74 -1.16
CA GLN A 77 43.45 6.70 -1.78
C GLN A 77 44.62 7.07 -0.85
N PHE A 78 45.26 6.04 -0.30
CA PHE A 78 46.44 6.15 0.57
C PHE A 78 46.18 6.97 1.84
N GLY A 79 44.96 6.90 2.39
CA GLY A 79 44.58 7.56 3.63
C GLY A 79 44.56 9.09 3.59
N ARG A 80 44.59 9.71 2.40
CA ARG A 80 44.72 11.18 2.23
C ARG A 80 43.65 12.03 2.92
N ARG A 81 42.54 11.44 3.37
CA ARG A 81 41.41 12.15 3.99
C ARG A 81 41.59 12.41 5.48
N VAL A 82 42.41 11.60 6.13
CA VAL A 82 42.65 11.61 7.57
C VAL A 82 44.16 11.68 7.80
N ASN A 83 44.63 12.76 8.43
CA ASN A 83 46.03 12.94 8.80
C ASN A 83 46.17 12.86 10.32
N THR A 84 46.57 11.69 10.84
CA THR A 84 46.70 11.47 12.29
C THR A 84 47.91 12.20 12.90
N LEU A 85 48.92 12.56 12.09
CA LEU A 85 50.09 13.34 12.53
C LEU A 85 49.76 14.84 12.66
N SER A 86 48.97 15.36 11.73
CA SER A 86 48.47 16.74 11.73
C SER A 86 46.95 16.75 11.54
N PRO A 87 46.16 16.50 12.61
CA PRO A 87 44.70 16.37 12.52
C PRO A 87 44.02 17.53 11.79
N ASP A 88 44.46 18.76 12.05
CA ASP A 88 43.92 19.99 11.47
C ASP A 88 44.13 20.11 9.94
N GLU A 89 45.08 19.36 9.38
CA GLU A 89 45.36 19.28 7.93
C GLU A 89 44.58 18.16 7.22
N SER A 90 43.76 17.40 7.96
CA SER A 90 42.93 16.35 7.36
C SER A 90 41.98 16.94 6.31
N LEU A 91 42.00 16.43 5.08
CA LEU A 91 41.09 16.88 4.02
C LEU A 91 39.62 16.79 4.45
N LEU A 92 39.27 15.80 5.29
CA LEU A 92 37.95 15.68 5.89
C LEU A 92 37.51 16.97 6.60
N LEU A 93 38.38 17.54 7.44
CA LEU A 93 38.11 18.78 8.16
C LEU A 93 38.16 20.00 7.22
N LEU A 94 39.21 20.09 6.39
CA LEU A 94 39.43 21.24 5.52
C LEU A 94 38.30 21.44 4.50
N LYS A 95 37.80 20.36 3.90
CA LYS A 95 36.69 20.41 2.94
C LYS A 95 35.37 20.72 3.65
N ALA A 96 35.11 20.13 4.81
CA ALA A 96 33.87 20.33 5.54
C ALA A 96 33.73 21.75 6.11
N THR A 97 34.83 22.40 6.50
CA THR A 97 34.83 23.81 6.91
C THR A 97 34.98 24.78 5.75
N GLN A 98 35.10 24.29 4.52
CA GLN A 98 35.39 25.07 3.30
C GLN A 98 36.72 25.87 3.41
N ALA A 99 37.70 25.38 4.18
CA ALA A 99 39.06 25.91 4.17
C ALA A 99 39.79 25.54 2.86
N VAL A 100 39.36 24.45 2.22
CA VAL A 100 39.71 24.10 0.83
C VAL A 100 38.42 24.02 0.02
N ALA A 101 38.48 24.41 -1.25
CA ALA A 101 37.35 24.37 -2.18
C ALA A 101 36.64 23.01 -2.15
N HIS A 102 35.34 23.02 -1.92
CA HIS A 102 34.52 21.83 -1.84
C HIS A 102 33.19 22.12 -2.56
N GLU A 103 32.84 21.32 -3.56
CA GLU A 103 31.59 21.49 -4.32
C GLU A 103 30.36 21.33 -3.42
N GLY A 104 30.46 20.47 -2.41
CA GLY A 104 29.47 20.38 -1.34
C GLY A 104 29.47 21.59 -0.41
N GLY A 105 30.22 22.67 -0.63
CA GLY A 105 30.21 23.85 0.24
C GLY A 105 30.56 23.57 1.71
N LYS A 106 30.32 24.57 2.57
CA LYS A 106 30.52 24.48 4.02
C LYS A 106 29.47 23.57 4.67
N ARG A 107 29.92 22.61 5.47
CA ARG A 107 29.09 21.64 6.20
C ARG A 107 28.95 21.99 7.69
N PHE A 108 30.03 22.46 8.31
CA PHE A 108 30.04 22.92 9.70
C PHE A 108 31.17 23.94 9.94
N ALA A 109 31.14 24.64 11.07
CA ALA A 109 32.15 25.62 11.47
C ALA A 109 33.27 24.98 12.33
N LYS A 110 34.42 25.67 12.49
CA LYS A 110 35.57 25.14 13.25
C LYS A 110 35.30 25.02 14.76
N ASP A 111 34.39 25.83 15.29
CA ASP A 111 33.95 25.84 16.69
C ASP A 111 32.79 24.87 16.96
N SER A 112 32.31 24.16 15.93
CA SER A 112 31.19 23.22 16.04
C SER A 112 31.54 21.96 16.82
N TRP A 113 30.51 21.22 17.24
CA TRP A 113 30.67 19.90 17.85
C TRP A 113 31.22 18.89 16.83
N GLU A 114 30.77 18.98 15.59
CA GLU A 114 31.17 18.14 14.46
C GLU A 114 32.68 18.23 14.24
N TYR A 115 33.22 19.46 14.16
CA TYR A 115 34.65 19.67 13.95
C TYR A 115 35.49 19.11 15.09
N ARG A 116 35.10 19.39 16.35
CA ARG A 116 35.81 18.89 17.54
C ARG A 116 35.82 17.37 17.59
N THR A 117 34.68 16.73 17.38
CA THR A 117 34.53 15.26 17.39
C THR A 117 35.41 14.62 16.32
N LEU A 118 35.37 15.11 15.08
CA LEU A 118 36.21 14.58 14.00
C LEU A 118 37.69 14.79 14.28
N ARG A 119 38.09 15.97 14.76
CA ARG A 119 39.48 16.27 15.10
C ARG A 119 40.00 15.39 16.23
N GLU A 120 39.23 15.22 17.30
CA GLU A 120 39.56 14.34 18.44
C GLU A 120 39.71 12.89 17.99
N TRP A 121 38.80 12.40 17.14
CA TRP A 121 38.91 11.06 16.56
C TRP A 121 40.19 10.88 15.73
N VAL A 122 40.51 11.84 14.86
CA VAL A 122 41.74 11.79 14.06
C VAL A 122 42.99 11.87 14.94
N ALA A 123 43.02 12.77 15.92
CA ALA A 123 44.12 12.89 16.89
C ALA A 123 44.29 11.62 17.74
N GLY A 124 43.18 10.93 18.04
CA GLY A 124 43.16 9.63 18.73
C GLY A 124 43.55 8.44 17.84
N GLY A 125 44.06 8.67 16.63
CA GLY A 125 44.53 7.63 15.72
C GLY A 125 43.44 7.06 14.80
N ALA A 126 42.32 7.76 14.63
CA ALA A 126 41.23 7.41 13.73
C ALA A 126 40.70 5.97 13.94
N GLN A 127 40.41 5.62 15.19
CA GLN A 127 39.99 4.26 15.54
C GLN A 127 38.59 3.91 15.01
N ARG A 128 38.45 2.70 14.44
CA ARG A 128 37.16 2.16 13.95
C ARG A 128 36.17 1.93 15.10
N GLN A 129 36.67 1.31 16.16
CA GLN A 129 35.96 0.90 17.35
C GLN A 129 36.97 0.81 18.49
N SER A 130 36.50 0.89 19.73
CA SER A 130 37.31 0.54 20.90
C SER A 130 36.94 -0.87 21.37
N PRO A 131 37.88 -1.68 21.89
CA PRO A 131 37.56 -2.98 22.47
C PRO A 131 36.48 -2.85 23.55
N GLY A 132 35.38 -3.61 23.42
CA GLY A 132 34.24 -3.53 24.33
C GLY A 132 33.35 -2.29 24.16
N ALA A 133 33.53 -1.51 23.08
CA ALA A 133 32.69 -0.35 22.81
C ALA A 133 31.21 -0.76 22.69
N PRO A 134 30.31 -0.03 23.35
CA PRO A 134 28.91 -0.44 23.39
C PRO A 134 28.22 -0.08 22.07
N THR A 135 27.40 -0.99 21.56
CA THR A 135 26.68 -0.82 20.29
C THR A 135 25.30 -0.24 20.56
N LEU A 136 24.80 0.60 19.65
CA LEU A 136 23.45 1.14 19.76
C LEU A 136 22.42 0.00 19.66
N VAL A 137 21.59 -0.17 20.69
CA VAL A 137 20.57 -1.23 20.73
C VAL A 137 19.15 -0.68 20.59
N LYS A 138 18.92 0.59 20.97
CA LYS A 138 17.60 1.20 20.89
C LYS A 138 17.68 2.72 20.74
N LEU A 139 16.82 3.27 19.91
CA LEU A 139 16.53 4.70 19.85
C LEU A 139 15.14 4.93 20.44
N GLU A 140 15.03 5.78 21.45
CA GLU A 140 13.76 6.19 22.04
C GLU A 140 13.51 7.66 21.74
N VAL A 141 12.38 7.95 21.11
CA VAL A 141 11.98 9.31 20.77
C VAL A 141 10.69 9.65 21.50
N THR A 142 10.65 10.84 22.11
CA THR A 142 9.49 11.36 22.82
C THR A 142 9.17 12.78 22.36
N PRO A 143 7.88 13.10 22.09
CA PRO A 143 6.74 12.17 21.99
C PRO A 143 6.87 11.20 20.80
N ARG A 144 6.17 10.05 20.85
CA ARG A 144 6.01 9.12 19.71
C ARG A 144 4.83 9.49 18.80
N GLU A 145 3.83 10.12 19.39
CA GLU A 145 2.67 10.67 18.72
C GLU A 145 2.24 11.94 19.45
N GLN A 146 1.88 12.99 18.73
CA GLN A 146 1.27 14.17 19.32
C GLN A 146 0.28 14.86 18.39
N PHE A 147 -0.87 15.22 18.95
CA PHE A 147 -1.86 16.11 18.33
C PHE A 147 -1.70 17.51 18.94
N LEU A 148 -1.29 18.46 18.11
CA LEU A 148 -1.14 19.87 18.49
C LEU A 148 -2.38 20.62 18.07
N ILE A 149 -3.22 20.95 19.05
CA ILE A 149 -4.41 21.77 18.84
C ILE A 149 -4.02 23.24 19.00
N GLU A 150 -4.42 24.09 18.05
CA GLU A 150 -4.21 25.54 18.14
C GLU A 150 -4.63 26.11 19.51
N PRO A 151 -3.83 27.04 20.08
CA PRO A 151 -2.73 27.77 19.45
C PRO A 151 -1.37 27.03 19.45
N ALA A 152 -1.28 25.78 19.92
CA ALA A 152 -0.03 25.03 19.88
C ALA A 152 0.40 24.77 18.42
N SER A 153 1.58 25.25 18.06
CA SER A 153 2.10 25.21 16.68
C SER A 153 3.49 24.59 16.56
N SER A 154 4.12 24.20 17.68
CA SER A 154 5.43 23.54 17.66
C SER A 154 5.59 22.54 18.80
N VAL A 155 6.47 21.57 18.58
CA VAL A 155 6.86 20.56 19.57
C VAL A 155 8.36 20.32 19.48
N ALA A 156 9.02 20.15 20.63
CA ALA A 156 10.41 19.72 20.69
C ALA A 156 10.48 18.20 20.86
N MET A 157 11.30 17.54 20.03
CA MET A 157 11.61 16.12 20.17
C MET A 157 12.73 15.92 21.19
N LYS A 158 12.67 14.80 21.91
CA LYS A 158 13.80 14.28 22.67
C LYS A 158 14.15 12.89 22.15
N ALA A 159 15.40 12.73 21.73
CA ALA A 159 15.95 11.45 21.26
C ALA A 159 16.98 10.91 22.25
N THR A 160 16.78 9.67 22.69
CA THR A 160 17.59 8.99 23.70
C THR A 160 18.10 7.66 23.14
N ALA A 161 19.42 7.48 23.08
CA ALA A 161 20.07 6.28 22.61
C ALA A 161 20.41 5.37 23.79
N LYS A 162 20.04 4.08 23.71
CA LYS A 162 20.45 3.03 24.65
C LYS A 162 21.47 2.13 23.98
N PHE A 163 22.53 1.79 24.69
CA PHE A 163 23.62 0.97 24.18
C PHE A 163 23.71 -0.40 24.89
N SER A 164 24.48 -1.32 24.31
CA SER A 164 24.59 -2.73 24.75
C SER A 164 25.19 -2.92 26.14
N ASP A 165 25.92 -1.93 26.66
CA ASP A 165 26.42 -1.87 28.04
C ASP A 165 25.38 -1.38 29.06
N GLY A 166 24.16 -1.10 28.61
CA GLY A 166 23.08 -0.53 29.43
C GLY A 166 23.16 1.00 29.58
N SER A 167 24.21 1.65 29.05
CA SER A 167 24.33 3.10 29.08
C SER A 167 23.25 3.77 28.23
N THR A 168 22.85 4.98 28.63
CA THR A 168 21.84 5.77 27.94
C THR A 168 22.37 7.17 27.71
N ARG A 169 22.23 7.71 26.50
CA ARG A 169 22.73 9.04 26.10
C ARG A 169 21.62 9.88 25.49
N ASP A 170 21.57 11.16 25.84
CA ASP A 170 20.77 12.13 25.10
C ASP A 170 21.47 12.42 23.77
N VAL A 171 20.81 12.09 22.68
CA VAL A 171 21.33 12.25 21.32
C VAL A 171 20.51 13.26 20.52
N THR A 172 19.64 14.04 21.19
CA THR A 172 18.67 14.94 20.56
C THR A 172 19.32 15.88 19.56
N LYS A 173 20.43 16.54 19.95
CA LYS A 173 21.10 17.52 19.08
C LYS A 173 21.89 16.90 17.93
N ILE A 174 22.30 15.64 18.06
CA ILE A 174 23.18 14.94 17.11
C ILE A 174 22.43 13.93 16.23
N THR A 175 21.10 13.85 16.39
CA THR A 175 20.19 13.01 15.61
C THR A 175 19.79 13.71 14.31
N CYS A 176 19.55 12.95 13.25
CA CYS A 176 19.01 13.46 11.99
C CYS A 176 17.48 13.48 12.04
N TYR A 177 16.88 14.61 11.68
CA TYR A 177 15.43 14.82 11.62
C TYR A 177 14.99 15.11 10.19
N GLU A 178 13.93 14.46 9.72
CA GLU A 178 13.38 14.65 8.37
C GLU A 178 11.85 14.58 8.43
N VAL A 179 11.15 15.60 7.92
CA VAL A 179 9.68 15.61 7.85
C VAL A 179 9.26 15.01 6.50
N VAL A 180 8.34 14.04 6.53
CA VAL A 180 7.84 13.38 5.32
C VAL A 180 6.93 14.31 4.50
N ASN A 181 5.96 14.98 5.14
CA ASN A 181 5.11 15.97 4.50
C ASN A 181 5.56 17.40 4.86
N VAL A 182 6.42 17.96 4.01
CA VAL A 182 7.03 19.30 4.18
C VAL A 182 6.05 20.46 3.99
N ALA A 183 4.86 20.21 3.45
CA ALA A 183 3.79 21.20 3.37
C ALA A 183 3.16 21.44 4.75
N VAL A 184 3.09 20.40 5.59
CA VAL A 184 2.47 20.46 6.92
C VAL A 184 3.40 21.04 7.98
N ALA A 185 4.70 20.72 7.95
CA ALA A 185 5.64 21.16 8.98
C ALA A 185 7.10 21.24 8.50
N ASP A 186 7.88 22.03 9.23
CA ASP A 186 9.35 22.06 9.17
C ASP A 186 9.96 21.49 10.46
N VAL A 187 11.22 21.06 10.39
CA VAL A 187 12.01 20.66 11.55
C VAL A 187 13.36 21.35 11.58
N SER A 188 13.75 21.86 12.75
CA SER A 188 15.07 22.42 12.99
C SER A 188 16.13 21.34 13.20
N THR A 189 17.41 21.74 13.16
CA THR A 189 18.52 20.81 13.40
C THR A 189 18.56 20.28 14.83
N ASP A 190 17.97 20.95 15.82
CA ASP A 190 17.89 20.50 17.21
C ASP A 190 16.59 19.73 17.53
N GLY A 191 15.76 19.41 16.53
CA GLY A 191 14.59 18.56 16.69
C GLY A 191 13.31 19.28 17.10
N ARG A 192 13.20 20.59 16.90
CA ARG A 192 11.94 21.34 17.04
C ARG A 192 11.17 21.29 15.73
N VAL A 193 9.96 20.72 15.78
CA VAL A 193 9.03 20.70 14.67
C VAL A 193 8.06 21.87 14.79
N THR A 194 7.87 22.61 13.70
CA THR A 194 7.00 23.78 13.64
C THR A 194 6.00 23.64 12.50
N ARG A 195 4.74 23.95 12.78
CA ARG A 195 3.64 23.92 11.82
C ARG A 195 3.82 24.94 10.70
N LYS A 196 3.55 24.50 9.47
CA LYS A 196 3.26 25.35 8.31
C LYS A 196 1.75 25.40 8.04
N GLU A 197 1.14 24.23 7.94
CA GLU A 197 -0.29 24.07 7.64
C GLU A 197 -0.97 23.11 8.62
N THR A 198 -2.30 23.12 8.63
CA THR A 198 -3.09 22.09 9.33
C THR A 198 -2.97 20.77 8.58
N GLY A 199 -2.82 19.67 9.32
CA GLY A 199 -2.72 18.34 8.72
C GLY A 199 -1.88 17.38 9.54
N GLU A 200 -1.67 16.19 8.98
CA GLU A 200 -0.87 15.13 9.58
C GLU A 200 0.45 14.96 8.83
N THR A 201 1.52 14.68 9.57
CA THR A 201 2.84 14.38 9.01
C THR A 201 3.57 13.36 9.89
N THR A 202 4.58 12.74 9.32
CA THR A 202 5.51 11.88 10.06
C THR A 202 6.88 12.54 10.08
N LEU A 203 7.47 12.63 11.27
CA LEU A 203 8.85 13.00 11.47
C LEU A 203 9.71 11.74 11.59
N LEU A 204 10.71 11.60 10.73
CA LEU A 204 11.70 10.54 10.82
C LEU A 204 12.87 11.02 11.68
N VAL A 205 13.18 10.24 12.72
CA VAL A 205 14.23 10.53 13.69
C VAL A 205 15.26 9.42 13.60
N ARG A 206 16.45 9.72 13.08
CA ARG A 206 17.50 8.73 12.80
C ARG A 206 18.78 9.01 13.54
N PHE A 207 19.27 8.00 14.24
CA PHE A 207 20.57 8.02 14.91
C PHE A 207 21.34 6.74 14.59
N LEU A 208 22.51 6.89 13.96
CA LEU A 208 23.29 5.79 13.38
C LEU A 208 22.40 4.94 12.45
N HIS A 209 22.31 3.63 12.71
CA HIS A 209 21.55 2.66 11.91
C HIS A 209 20.09 2.48 12.39
N LEU A 210 19.68 3.12 13.49
CA LEU A 210 18.30 3.07 13.97
C LEU A 210 17.51 4.31 13.56
N GLN A 211 16.23 4.10 13.26
CA GLN A 211 15.29 5.15 12.91
C GLN A 211 13.95 4.90 13.61
N GLU A 212 13.32 5.98 14.04
CA GLU A 212 12.02 5.96 14.71
C GLU A 212 11.09 6.99 14.04
N PRO A 213 9.89 6.59 13.60
CA PRO A 213 8.88 7.51 13.11
C PRO A 213 8.12 8.15 14.29
N VAL A 214 7.91 9.46 14.24
CA VAL A 214 7.03 10.19 15.16
C VAL A 214 5.84 10.74 14.38
N ARG A 215 4.62 10.43 14.83
CA ARG A 215 3.39 10.89 14.18
C ARG A 215 2.94 12.23 14.77
N LEU A 216 2.76 13.23 13.92
CA LEU A 216 2.36 14.57 14.35
C LEU A 216 1.11 15.00 13.59
N ALA A 217 0.16 15.58 14.31
CA ALA A 217 -1.05 16.16 13.73
C ALA A 217 -1.20 17.59 14.23
N PHE A 218 -1.34 18.54 13.32
CA PHE A 218 -1.65 19.92 13.65
C PHE A 218 -3.12 20.17 13.38
N VAL A 219 -3.88 20.43 14.44
CA VAL A 219 -5.34 20.43 14.47
C VAL A 219 -5.84 21.87 14.70
N PRO A 220 -6.81 22.36 13.90
CA PRO A 220 -7.35 23.70 14.05
C PRO A 220 -8.14 23.84 15.37
N ALA A 221 -8.17 25.04 15.96
CA ALA A 221 -8.79 25.24 17.27
C ALA A 221 -10.27 24.87 17.27
N ARG A 222 -11.03 25.27 16.23
CA ARG A 222 -12.48 25.06 16.12
C ARG A 222 -13.23 25.31 17.45
N PRO A 223 -13.29 26.57 17.92
CA PRO A 223 -13.82 26.91 19.25
C PRO A 223 -15.27 26.45 19.49
N GLY A 224 -16.07 26.29 18.43
CA GLY A 224 -17.43 25.75 18.49
C GLY A 224 -17.56 24.25 18.25
N PHE A 225 -16.47 23.50 18.12
CA PHE A 225 -16.54 22.07 17.81
C PHE A 225 -17.27 21.30 18.90
N LYS A 226 -18.31 20.56 18.48
CA LYS A 226 -19.02 19.59 19.30
C LYS A 226 -18.98 18.25 18.58
N TRP A 227 -18.47 17.24 19.27
CA TRP A 227 -18.50 15.87 18.77
C TRP A 227 -19.96 15.40 18.67
N ALA A 228 -20.38 14.97 17.49
CA ALA A 228 -21.74 14.53 17.20
C ALA A 228 -22.11 13.21 17.90
N ASN A 229 -21.12 12.51 18.45
CA ASN A 229 -21.27 11.23 19.14
C ASN A 229 -22.08 10.16 18.38
N PRO A 230 -21.76 9.89 17.09
CA PRO A 230 -22.39 8.81 16.34
C PRO A 230 -22.13 7.47 17.02
N LYS A 231 -23.20 6.68 17.19
CA LYS A 231 -23.10 5.33 17.75
C LYS A 231 -22.33 4.42 16.76
N PRO A 232 -21.20 3.82 17.15
CA PRO A 232 -20.47 2.88 16.29
C PRO A 232 -21.31 1.63 16.00
N HIS A 233 -21.16 1.04 14.81
CA HIS A 233 -21.79 -0.24 14.48
C HIS A 233 -20.90 -1.43 14.86
N ASN A 234 -19.58 -1.29 14.69
CA ASN A 234 -18.59 -2.28 15.11
C ASN A 234 -17.25 -1.60 15.47
N PHE A 235 -16.24 -2.39 15.80
CA PHE A 235 -14.91 -1.88 16.22
C PHE A 235 -14.19 -1.04 15.15
N VAL A 236 -14.55 -1.17 13.87
CA VAL A 236 -13.99 -0.31 12.81
C VAL A 236 -14.36 1.14 13.07
N ASP A 237 -15.63 1.38 13.38
CA ASP A 237 -16.15 2.70 13.70
C ASP A 237 -15.55 3.23 15.00
N GLU A 238 -15.37 2.38 16.02
CA GLU A 238 -14.76 2.77 17.29
C GLU A 238 -13.37 3.39 17.09
N HIS A 239 -12.52 2.73 16.29
CA HIS A 239 -11.18 3.24 16.01
C HIS A 239 -11.18 4.50 15.14
N ILE A 240 -12.04 4.58 14.13
CA ILE A 240 -12.16 5.78 13.28
C ILE A 240 -12.67 6.95 14.10
N PHE A 241 -13.76 6.77 14.86
CA PHE A 241 -14.38 7.82 15.65
C PHE A 241 -13.46 8.34 16.76
N ALA A 242 -12.69 7.47 17.41
CA ALA A 242 -11.67 7.89 18.38
C ALA A 242 -10.64 8.86 17.76
N LYS A 243 -10.19 8.58 16.53
CA LYS A 243 -9.25 9.46 15.82
C LYS A 243 -9.93 10.76 15.38
N LEU A 244 -11.10 10.69 14.77
CA LEU A 244 -11.87 11.86 14.32
C LEU A 244 -12.18 12.82 15.47
N GLN A 245 -12.55 12.29 16.63
CA GLN A 245 -12.79 13.09 17.83
C GLN A 245 -11.52 13.85 18.26
N THR A 246 -10.36 13.19 18.22
CA THR A 246 -9.06 13.81 18.53
C THR A 246 -8.70 14.92 17.53
N LEU A 247 -9.04 14.71 16.24
CA LEU A 247 -8.85 15.68 15.16
C LEU A 247 -9.93 16.78 15.12
N ARG A 248 -10.83 16.83 16.10
CA ARG A 248 -11.96 17.77 16.15
C ARG A 248 -12.80 17.74 14.87
N MET A 249 -13.06 16.56 14.34
CA MET A 249 -13.77 16.31 13.09
C MET A 249 -14.98 15.42 13.34
N ASN A 250 -16.14 15.76 12.77
CA ASN A 250 -17.32 14.90 12.75
C ASN A 250 -17.35 14.11 11.43
N PRO A 251 -17.71 12.81 11.45
CA PRO A 251 -17.98 12.10 10.21
C PRO A 251 -19.18 12.72 9.48
N SER A 252 -19.22 12.57 8.16
CA SER A 252 -20.38 12.91 7.35
C SER A 252 -21.57 12.02 7.72
N GLU A 253 -22.76 12.49 7.38
CA GLU A 253 -24.01 11.75 7.54
C GLU A 253 -23.95 10.39 6.83
N LEU A 254 -24.86 9.48 7.17
CA LEU A 254 -24.98 8.24 6.42
C LEU A 254 -25.47 8.54 4.99
N ALA A 255 -24.90 7.85 4.02
CA ALA A 255 -25.36 7.85 2.65
C ALA A 255 -26.82 7.37 2.59
N SER A 256 -27.58 7.87 1.62
CA SER A 256 -28.93 7.37 1.34
C SER A 256 -28.90 5.91 0.85
N ASP A 257 -30.05 5.26 0.78
CA ASP A 257 -30.13 3.86 0.35
C ASP A 257 -29.77 3.67 -1.12
N GLU A 258 -30.09 4.64 -1.99
CA GLU A 258 -29.70 4.67 -3.40
C GLU A 258 -28.19 4.70 -3.55
N VAL A 259 -27.53 5.59 -2.79
CA VAL A 259 -26.07 5.73 -2.80
C VAL A 259 -25.41 4.47 -2.23
N PHE A 260 -25.88 3.97 -1.09
CA PHE A 260 -25.34 2.75 -0.49
C PHE A 260 -25.49 1.54 -1.41
N LEU A 261 -26.66 1.35 -2.02
CA LEU A 261 -26.92 0.24 -2.94
C LEU A 261 -25.98 0.29 -4.14
N ARG A 262 -25.92 1.44 -4.83
CA ARG A 262 -25.03 1.64 -5.98
C ARG A 262 -23.59 1.34 -5.61
N ARG A 263 -23.15 1.89 -4.48
CA ARG A 263 -21.81 1.71 -3.93
C ARG A 263 -21.47 0.24 -3.69
N ALA A 264 -22.36 -0.49 -3.03
CA ALA A 264 -22.16 -1.90 -2.69
C ALA A 264 -22.07 -2.77 -3.95
N TYR A 265 -22.93 -2.55 -4.95
CA TYR A 265 -22.89 -3.25 -6.24
C TYR A 265 -21.57 -2.99 -6.99
N LEU A 266 -21.15 -1.73 -7.07
CA LEU A 266 -19.90 -1.36 -7.74
C LEU A 266 -18.67 -1.97 -7.05
N ASP A 267 -18.59 -1.88 -5.71
CA ASP A 267 -17.42 -2.34 -4.96
C ASP A 267 -17.31 -3.88 -4.92
N LEU A 268 -18.44 -4.59 -4.87
CA LEU A 268 -18.47 -6.05 -4.78
C LEU A 268 -18.51 -6.74 -6.14
N LEU A 269 -19.30 -6.23 -7.09
CA LEU A 269 -19.63 -6.94 -8.34
C LEU A 269 -19.10 -6.25 -9.59
N GLY A 270 -18.68 -4.98 -9.48
CA GLY A 270 -18.21 -4.19 -10.62
C GLY A 270 -19.32 -3.76 -11.60
N ILE A 271 -20.59 -3.86 -11.21
CA ILE A 271 -21.76 -3.57 -12.05
C ILE A 271 -22.78 -2.71 -11.29
N LEU A 272 -23.87 -2.29 -11.95
CA LEU A 272 -25.01 -1.62 -11.29
C LEU A 272 -26.09 -2.63 -10.88
N PRO A 273 -26.94 -2.32 -9.90
CA PRO A 273 -28.20 -3.05 -9.72
C PRO A 273 -29.12 -2.81 -10.92
N THR A 274 -29.97 -3.78 -11.21
CA THR A 274 -31.10 -3.57 -12.11
C THR A 274 -32.08 -2.56 -11.51
N ALA A 275 -32.91 -1.92 -12.36
CA ALA A 275 -33.93 -0.99 -11.90
C ALA A 275 -34.90 -1.62 -10.88
N GLU A 276 -35.25 -2.90 -11.06
CA GLU A 276 -36.13 -3.63 -10.14
C GLU A 276 -35.45 -3.96 -8.81
N GLU A 277 -34.20 -4.40 -8.81
CA GLU A 277 -33.42 -4.58 -7.57
C GLU A 277 -33.32 -3.25 -6.81
N ALA A 278 -33.08 -2.14 -7.51
CA ALA A 278 -32.96 -0.83 -6.91
C ALA A 278 -34.27 -0.33 -6.30
N LYS A 279 -35.37 -0.35 -7.05
CA LYS A 279 -36.71 0.01 -6.55
C LYS A 279 -37.08 -0.86 -5.35
N LYS A 280 -36.86 -2.17 -5.42
CA LYS A 280 -37.17 -3.10 -4.33
C LYS A 280 -36.41 -2.75 -3.06
N PHE A 281 -35.09 -2.49 -3.16
CA PHE A 281 -34.27 -2.17 -2.00
C PHE A 281 -34.61 -0.81 -1.36
N VAL A 282 -34.83 0.20 -2.19
CA VAL A 282 -35.12 1.56 -1.73
C VAL A 282 -36.52 1.63 -1.09
N ASN A 283 -37.52 0.98 -1.71
CA ASN A 283 -38.89 0.96 -1.19
C ASN A 283 -39.10 -0.03 -0.04
N ALA A 284 -38.15 -0.93 0.21
CA ALA A 284 -38.19 -1.83 1.35
C ALA A 284 -38.07 -1.03 2.67
N GLY A 285 -38.98 -1.31 3.61
CA GLY A 285 -38.87 -0.82 4.98
C GLY A 285 -37.55 -1.26 5.63
N ARG A 286 -37.09 -0.52 6.65
CA ARG A 286 -35.76 -0.69 7.25
C ARG A 286 -35.44 -2.13 7.68
N ASP A 287 -36.47 -2.88 8.08
CA ASP A 287 -36.40 -4.25 8.60
C ASP A 287 -36.97 -5.32 7.63
N ALA A 288 -37.20 -4.97 6.36
CA ALA A 288 -38.05 -5.75 5.46
C ALA A 288 -37.34 -6.87 4.67
N LEU A 289 -36.00 -6.98 4.71
CA LEU A 289 -35.27 -8.01 3.94
C LEU A 289 -34.80 -9.17 4.84
N PRO A 290 -35.19 -10.43 4.54
CA PRO A 290 -34.72 -11.60 5.26
C PRO A 290 -33.24 -11.87 4.95
N ARG A 291 -32.47 -12.27 5.96
CA ARG A 291 -31.06 -12.62 5.81
C ARG A 291 -30.89 -13.92 5.02
N VAL A 292 -30.05 -13.89 3.99
CA VAL A 292 -29.57 -15.11 3.32
C VAL A 292 -28.64 -15.85 4.29
N GLN A 293 -29.01 -17.05 4.72
CA GLN A 293 -28.11 -17.88 5.51
C GLN A 293 -26.91 -18.27 4.63
N PRO A 294 -25.65 -18.07 5.09
CA PRO A 294 -24.49 -18.55 4.37
C PRO A 294 -24.63 -20.06 4.13
N ARG A 295 -24.41 -20.51 2.89
CA ARG A 295 -24.32 -21.96 2.61
C ARG A 295 -23.05 -22.48 3.29
N ALA A 296 -23.20 -23.04 4.48
CA ALA A 296 -22.11 -23.66 5.22
C ALA A 296 -21.47 -24.79 4.38
N ARG A 297 -20.32 -24.52 3.78
CA ARG A 297 -19.41 -25.57 3.28
C ARG A 297 -18.20 -25.63 4.21
N GLY A 298 -18.19 -26.61 5.11
CA GLY A 298 -16.95 -27.14 5.71
C GLY A 298 -16.50 -26.66 7.10
N ALA A 299 -17.25 -25.82 7.84
CA ALA A 299 -16.89 -25.47 9.22
C ALA A 299 -17.77 -26.22 10.24
N SER A 300 -17.13 -26.87 11.23
CA SER A 300 -17.80 -27.61 12.30
C SER A 300 -18.81 -26.75 13.05
N SER A 301 -20.01 -27.29 13.23
CA SER A 301 -21.14 -26.65 13.90
C SER A 301 -20.85 -26.31 15.36
N LYS A 302 -20.76 -25.01 15.65
CA LYS A 302 -21.27 -24.46 16.91
C LYS A 302 -22.27 -23.36 16.55
N ALA A 303 -23.50 -23.55 17.02
CA ALA A 303 -24.71 -22.85 16.62
C ALA A 303 -24.54 -21.33 16.60
N ALA A 304 -24.79 -20.72 15.44
CA ALA A 304 -25.00 -19.28 15.33
C ALA A 304 -26.38 -18.94 15.92
N PRO A 305 -26.50 -17.96 16.83
CA PRO A 305 -27.78 -17.62 17.43
C PRO A 305 -28.72 -17.00 16.39
N GLN A 306 -29.94 -17.53 16.29
CA GLN A 306 -31.08 -16.87 15.63
C GLN A 306 -31.34 -15.51 16.30
N ARG A 307 -31.27 -14.41 15.56
CA ARG A 307 -31.56 -13.06 16.09
C ARG A 307 -32.24 -12.16 15.06
N GLY A 308 -33.47 -11.76 15.40
CA GLY A 308 -34.13 -10.46 15.12
C GLY A 308 -34.37 -10.02 13.67
N PRO A 309 -35.22 -8.99 13.45
CA PRO A 309 -35.33 -8.31 12.17
C PRO A 309 -33.98 -7.73 11.77
N THR A 310 -33.61 -7.88 10.50
CA THR A 310 -32.27 -7.54 9.99
C THR A 310 -32.25 -6.19 9.28
N ASP A 311 -31.20 -5.41 9.55
CA ASP A 311 -30.85 -4.24 8.75
C ASP A 311 -30.77 -4.66 7.27
N LYS A 312 -31.62 -4.06 6.42
CA LYS A 312 -31.67 -4.37 4.99
C LYS A 312 -30.32 -4.22 4.28
N ARG A 313 -29.44 -3.32 4.76
CA ARG A 313 -28.09 -3.14 4.22
C ARG A 313 -27.19 -4.34 4.49
N ALA A 314 -27.27 -4.90 5.70
CA ALA A 314 -26.51 -6.08 6.08
C ALA A 314 -26.98 -7.31 5.27
N ALA A 315 -28.30 -7.46 5.07
CA ALA A 315 -28.85 -8.53 4.24
C ALA A 315 -28.40 -8.43 2.77
N LEU A 316 -28.38 -7.22 2.21
CA LEU A 316 -27.85 -6.97 0.87
C LEU A 316 -26.37 -7.35 0.77
N ILE A 317 -25.54 -6.97 1.74
CA ILE A 317 -24.11 -7.33 1.73
C ILE A 317 -23.93 -8.85 1.70
N ASP A 318 -24.67 -9.59 2.52
CA ASP A 318 -24.62 -11.05 2.55
C ASP A 318 -25.06 -11.65 1.19
N GLU A 319 -26.09 -11.09 0.54
CA GLU A 319 -26.54 -11.50 -0.80
C GLU A 319 -25.49 -11.25 -1.89
N LEU A 320 -24.94 -10.03 -1.96
CA LEU A 320 -23.98 -9.65 -2.99
C LEU A 320 -22.67 -10.43 -2.88
N LEU A 321 -22.25 -10.81 -1.67
CA LEU A 321 -21.08 -11.67 -1.52
C LEU A 321 -21.30 -13.02 -2.22
N GLU A 322 -22.47 -13.63 -2.12
CA GLU A 322 -22.72 -14.96 -2.71
C GLU A 322 -22.90 -14.95 -4.24
N ARG A 323 -23.00 -13.77 -4.86
CA ARG A 323 -23.17 -13.64 -6.31
C ARG A 323 -21.92 -14.07 -7.10
N PRO A 324 -22.09 -14.71 -8.28
CA PRO A 324 -20.97 -15.12 -9.11
C PRO A 324 -20.10 -13.93 -9.56
N GLU A 325 -20.70 -12.76 -9.77
CA GLU A 325 -20.02 -11.54 -10.19
C GLU A 325 -18.99 -11.05 -9.17
N PHE A 326 -19.18 -11.39 -7.88
CA PHE A 326 -18.18 -11.12 -6.86
C PHE A 326 -16.86 -11.84 -7.19
N ALA A 327 -16.95 -13.11 -7.61
CA ALA A 327 -15.76 -13.89 -7.95
C ALA A 327 -15.06 -13.37 -9.20
N ASP A 328 -15.83 -12.91 -10.20
CA ASP A 328 -15.28 -12.31 -11.42
C ASP A 328 -14.52 -11.03 -11.09
N PHE A 329 -15.17 -10.09 -10.40
CA PHE A 329 -14.61 -8.77 -10.13
C PHE A 329 -13.44 -8.81 -9.14
N TRP A 330 -13.46 -9.71 -8.15
CA TRP A 330 -12.33 -9.86 -7.22
C TRP A 330 -11.19 -10.70 -7.79
N ALA A 331 -11.46 -11.62 -8.73
CA ALA A 331 -10.39 -12.29 -9.47
C ALA A 331 -9.65 -11.34 -10.40
N LEU A 332 -10.35 -10.37 -11.02
CA LEU A 332 -9.74 -9.30 -11.82
C LEU A 332 -8.64 -8.55 -11.05
N LYS A 333 -8.92 -8.17 -9.79
CA LYS A 333 -7.95 -7.46 -8.91
C LYS A 333 -6.68 -8.30 -8.70
N TRP A 334 -6.85 -9.61 -8.49
CA TRP A 334 -5.71 -10.52 -8.39
C TRP A 334 -5.00 -10.74 -9.73
N ALA A 335 -5.75 -10.78 -10.83
CA ALA A 335 -5.18 -10.94 -12.17
C ALA A 335 -4.27 -9.77 -12.55
N ASP A 336 -4.64 -8.55 -12.16
CA ASP A 336 -3.82 -7.36 -12.33
C ASP A 336 -2.51 -7.48 -11.55
N LEU A 337 -2.58 -7.86 -10.26
CA LEU A 337 -1.40 -8.04 -9.41
C LEU A 337 -0.48 -9.18 -9.83
N LEU A 338 -1.06 -10.30 -10.28
CA LEU A 338 -0.32 -11.53 -10.60
C LEU A 338 0.11 -11.60 -12.06
N ARG A 339 0.02 -10.48 -12.80
CA ARG A 339 0.52 -10.32 -14.17
C ARG A 339 -0.10 -11.34 -15.13
N VAL A 340 -1.40 -11.55 -15.01
CA VAL A 340 -2.15 -12.51 -15.85
C VAL A 340 -2.35 -11.90 -17.23
N GLU A 341 -1.38 -12.13 -18.12
CA GLU A 341 -1.32 -11.59 -19.47
C GLU A 341 -0.71 -12.58 -20.47
N GLU A 342 -1.34 -12.68 -21.65
CA GLU A 342 -1.00 -13.60 -22.75
C GLU A 342 0.47 -13.47 -23.18
N LYS A 343 1.03 -12.26 -23.23
CA LYS A 343 2.44 -12.08 -23.64
C LYS A 343 3.42 -12.90 -22.79
N THR A 344 3.15 -13.06 -21.49
CA THR A 344 4.04 -13.79 -20.58
C THR A 344 3.60 -15.23 -20.34
N LEU A 345 2.28 -15.48 -20.40
CA LEU A 345 1.65 -16.74 -20.02
C LEU A 345 1.13 -17.58 -21.19
N ASP A 346 1.20 -17.09 -22.42
CA ASP A 346 0.39 -17.54 -23.57
C ASP A 346 -1.12 -17.54 -23.33
N ALA A 347 -1.88 -17.79 -24.39
CA ALA A 347 -3.33 -17.73 -24.33
C ALA A 347 -3.91 -18.79 -23.39
N LYS A 348 -3.34 -19.99 -23.35
CA LYS A 348 -3.86 -21.10 -22.55
C LYS A 348 -3.48 -20.94 -21.08
N GLY A 349 -2.21 -20.65 -20.78
CA GLY A 349 -1.75 -20.42 -19.41
C GLY A 349 -2.45 -19.24 -18.75
N MET A 350 -2.68 -18.15 -19.50
CA MET A 350 -3.48 -17.01 -19.04
C MET A 350 -4.92 -17.43 -18.68
N GLN A 351 -5.60 -18.17 -19.56
CA GLN A 351 -6.98 -18.61 -19.35
C GLN A 351 -7.11 -19.56 -18.15
N ASP A 352 -6.20 -20.53 -18.05
CA ASP A 352 -6.20 -21.50 -16.95
C ASP A 352 -5.90 -20.81 -15.61
N PHE A 353 -4.94 -19.88 -15.59
CA PHE A 353 -4.59 -19.16 -14.37
C PHE A 353 -5.72 -18.22 -13.93
N HIS A 354 -6.33 -17.47 -14.85
CA HIS A 354 -7.50 -16.65 -14.55
C HIS A 354 -8.66 -17.49 -13.99
N ARG A 355 -8.93 -18.66 -14.58
CA ARG A 355 -9.98 -19.58 -14.10
C ARG A 355 -9.69 -20.08 -12.70
N TRP A 356 -8.44 -20.39 -12.37
CA TRP A 356 -8.02 -20.78 -11.02
C TRP A 356 -8.21 -19.64 -10.01
N LEU A 357 -7.86 -18.40 -10.37
CA LEU A 357 -8.11 -17.22 -9.53
C LEU A 357 -9.60 -17.08 -9.22
N ARG A 358 -10.43 -17.07 -10.26
CA ARG A 358 -11.89 -17.00 -10.14
C ARG A 358 -12.46 -18.12 -9.28
N ALA A 359 -12.03 -19.36 -9.50
CA ALA A 359 -12.48 -20.51 -8.71
C ALA A 359 -12.07 -20.41 -7.24
N SER A 360 -10.88 -19.87 -6.96
CA SER A 360 -10.39 -19.66 -5.59
C SER A 360 -11.25 -18.64 -4.84
N ILE A 361 -11.61 -17.54 -5.47
CA ILE A 361 -12.50 -16.54 -4.87
C ILE A 361 -13.94 -17.07 -4.75
N ALA A 362 -14.46 -17.73 -5.79
CA ALA A 362 -15.82 -18.28 -5.81
C ALA A 362 -16.04 -19.31 -4.69
N SER A 363 -15.06 -20.19 -4.46
CA SER A 363 -15.11 -21.20 -3.40
C SER A 363 -14.90 -20.64 -1.99
N GLY A 364 -14.52 -19.37 -1.86
CA GLY A 364 -14.20 -18.75 -0.58
C GLY A 364 -12.91 -19.29 0.03
N LYS A 365 -11.92 -19.66 -0.82
CA LYS A 365 -10.61 -20.17 -0.39
C LYS A 365 -9.98 -19.20 0.63
N PRO A 366 -9.56 -19.69 1.81
CA PRO A 366 -8.78 -18.90 2.75
C PRO A 366 -7.55 -18.28 2.10
N MET A 367 -7.28 -17.00 2.39
CA MET A 367 -6.20 -16.27 1.70
C MET A 367 -4.81 -16.81 2.02
N ASP A 368 -4.61 -17.42 3.19
CA ASP A 368 -3.40 -18.13 3.54
C ASP A 368 -3.21 -19.37 2.65
N GLN A 369 -4.26 -20.16 2.42
CA GLN A 369 -4.21 -21.28 1.50
C GLN A 369 -3.95 -20.81 0.06
N PHE A 370 -4.62 -19.75 -0.39
CA PHE A 370 -4.39 -19.13 -1.70
C PHE A 370 -2.92 -18.75 -1.91
N ALA A 371 -2.30 -18.10 -0.92
CA ALA A 371 -0.89 -17.72 -0.98
C ALA A 371 0.05 -18.94 -0.91
N ARG A 372 -0.27 -19.94 -0.07
CA ARG A 372 0.52 -21.18 0.01
C ARG A 372 0.54 -21.92 -1.33
N GLU A 373 -0.60 -22.05 -1.99
CA GLU A 373 -0.68 -22.71 -3.29
C GLU A 373 0.15 -21.99 -4.36
N LEU A 374 0.18 -20.64 -4.37
CA LEU A 374 1.02 -19.86 -5.30
C LEU A 374 2.52 -19.99 -5.01
N ILE A 375 2.91 -19.89 -3.75
CA ILE A 375 4.32 -19.90 -3.33
C ILE A 375 4.93 -21.31 -3.35
N ALA A 376 4.13 -22.35 -3.17
CA ALA A 376 4.59 -23.74 -3.27
C ALA A 376 4.34 -24.36 -4.66
N ALA A 377 3.87 -23.55 -5.63
CA ALA A 377 3.40 -24.03 -6.92
C ALA A 377 4.49 -24.76 -7.71
N ARG A 378 4.11 -25.89 -8.32
CA ARG A 378 4.98 -26.74 -9.15
C ARG A 378 4.13 -27.61 -10.06
N GLY A 379 4.77 -28.19 -11.06
CA GLY A 379 4.08 -29.00 -12.08
C GLY A 379 3.83 -28.21 -13.37
N SER A 380 2.94 -28.75 -14.20
CA SER A 380 2.62 -28.17 -15.50
C SER A 380 1.93 -26.82 -15.32
N THR A 381 2.35 -25.80 -16.09
CA THR A 381 1.68 -24.50 -16.11
C THR A 381 0.24 -24.55 -16.65
N TYR A 382 -0.21 -25.67 -17.19
CA TYR A 382 -1.60 -25.87 -17.61
C TYR A 382 -2.39 -26.73 -16.61
N ALA A 383 -1.80 -27.80 -16.08
CA ALA A 383 -2.47 -28.68 -15.12
C ALA A 383 -2.44 -28.13 -13.68
N ASN A 384 -1.45 -27.30 -13.36
CA ASN A 384 -1.26 -26.59 -12.09
C ASN A 384 -1.21 -25.08 -12.38
N PRO A 385 -2.36 -24.43 -12.62
CA PRO A 385 -2.39 -23.06 -13.11
C PRO A 385 -1.70 -22.04 -12.19
N GLU A 386 -1.67 -22.30 -10.89
CA GLU A 386 -0.91 -21.52 -9.89
C GLU A 386 0.60 -21.42 -10.20
N ALA A 387 1.17 -22.41 -10.91
CA ALA A 387 2.57 -22.38 -11.34
C ALA A 387 2.88 -21.28 -12.37
N ASN A 388 1.85 -20.68 -12.99
CA ASN A 388 2.02 -19.51 -13.85
C ASN A 388 2.53 -18.28 -13.09
N PHE A 389 2.41 -18.22 -11.76
CA PHE A 389 3.07 -17.18 -10.95
C PHE A 389 4.58 -17.11 -11.23
N TYR A 390 5.23 -18.26 -11.34
CA TYR A 390 6.66 -18.31 -11.69
C TYR A 390 6.88 -17.97 -13.15
N ARG A 391 6.02 -18.47 -14.05
CA ARG A 391 6.13 -18.15 -15.49
C ARG A 391 6.07 -16.65 -15.76
N ALA A 392 5.18 -15.93 -15.09
CA ALA A 392 5.10 -14.47 -15.14
C ALA A 392 6.37 -13.81 -14.58
N ASN A 393 6.95 -14.37 -13.52
CA ASN A 393 8.12 -13.84 -12.80
C ASN A 393 9.37 -14.69 -13.06
N ARG A 394 10.08 -14.43 -14.17
CA ARG A 394 11.09 -15.37 -14.72
C ARG A 394 12.36 -15.53 -13.88
N THR A 395 12.89 -14.48 -13.26
CA THR A 395 14.17 -14.55 -12.53
C THR A 395 13.94 -14.70 -11.02
N PRO A 396 14.89 -15.30 -10.26
CA PRO A 396 14.78 -15.40 -8.79
C PRO A 396 14.49 -14.05 -8.13
N VAL A 397 15.15 -13.00 -8.60
CA VAL A 397 14.99 -11.64 -8.10
C VAL A 397 13.57 -11.10 -8.32
N ILE A 398 13.02 -11.23 -9.54
CA ILE A 398 11.65 -10.75 -9.82
C ILE A 398 10.60 -11.54 -9.02
N ARG A 399 10.81 -12.84 -8.82
CA ARG A 399 9.93 -13.67 -7.96
C ARG A 399 9.97 -13.20 -6.52
N ALA A 400 11.16 -12.90 -6.03
CA ALA A 400 11.39 -12.45 -4.67
C ALA A 400 10.71 -11.10 -4.41
N GLU A 401 10.88 -10.14 -5.32
CA GLU A 401 10.20 -8.84 -5.27
C GLU A 401 8.67 -9.00 -5.34
N ALA A 402 8.17 -9.81 -6.28
CA ALA A 402 6.74 -10.07 -6.41
C ALA A 402 6.15 -10.70 -5.14
N ALA A 403 6.82 -11.71 -4.58
CA ALA A 403 6.36 -12.40 -3.37
C ALA A 403 6.36 -11.47 -2.15
N ALA A 404 7.41 -10.64 -1.98
CA ALA A 404 7.48 -9.68 -0.87
C ALA A 404 6.42 -8.57 -1.02
N GLN A 405 6.24 -8.03 -2.22
CA GLN A 405 5.31 -6.92 -2.45
C GLN A 405 3.85 -7.36 -2.35
N VAL A 406 3.47 -8.46 -3.01
CA VAL A 406 2.08 -8.94 -3.03
C VAL A 406 1.65 -9.44 -1.66
N PHE A 407 2.42 -10.35 -1.08
CA PHE A 407 1.99 -11.09 0.11
C PHE A 407 2.44 -10.45 1.42
N LEU A 408 3.57 -9.75 1.45
CA LEU A 408 4.11 -9.14 2.68
C LEU A 408 3.96 -7.62 2.71
N GLY A 409 3.53 -7.00 1.62
CA GLY A 409 3.42 -5.54 1.51
C GLY A 409 4.78 -4.86 1.68
N THR A 410 5.85 -5.51 1.24
CA THR A 410 7.23 -5.05 1.44
C THR A 410 7.89 -4.78 0.08
N ARG A 411 8.35 -3.55 -0.13
CA ARG A 411 9.07 -3.13 -1.35
C ARG A 411 10.57 -3.25 -1.12
N LEU A 412 11.18 -4.28 -1.70
CA LEU A 412 12.60 -4.58 -1.51
C LEU A 412 13.52 -3.93 -2.56
N GLN A 413 12.98 -3.36 -3.64
CA GLN A 413 13.74 -2.94 -4.82
C GLN A 413 14.90 -1.98 -4.51
N CYS A 414 14.73 -1.04 -3.57
CA CYS A 414 15.82 -0.15 -3.18
C CYS A 414 16.98 -0.90 -2.51
N ALA A 415 16.70 -2.03 -1.84
CA ALA A 415 17.70 -2.87 -1.20
C ALA A 415 18.59 -3.62 -2.21
N GLN A 416 18.22 -3.66 -3.49
CA GLN A 416 18.98 -4.35 -4.54
C GLN A 416 20.39 -3.78 -4.70
N CYS A 417 20.54 -2.45 -4.66
CA CYS A 417 21.81 -1.77 -4.94
C CYS A 417 22.54 -1.26 -3.69
N HIS A 418 21.80 -1.00 -2.61
CA HIS A 418 22.30 -0.51 -1.32
C HIS A 418 21.28 -0.83 -0.23
N ASN A 419 21.62 -0.74 1.06
CA ASN A 419 20.64 -0.89 2.14
C ASN A 419 19.46 0.07 1.96
N HIS A 420 18.23 -0.39 2.24
CA HIS A 420 17.02 0.38 1.97
C HIS A 420 17.04 1.70 2.77
N PRO A 421 16.92 2.88 2.13
CA PRO A 421 17.19 4.15 2.79
C PRO A 421 16.08 4.59 3.74
N PHE A 422 14.89 3.99 3.61
CA PHE A 422 13.68 4.31 4.37
C PHE A 422 13.10 3.11 5.11
N ASP A 423 13.81 1.98 5.16
CA ASP A 423 13.32 0.73 5.78
C ASP A 423 14.50 -0.04 6.36
N ARG A 424 14.23 -1.08 7.14
CA ARG A 424 15.25 -1.88 7.83
C ARG A 424 15.97 -2.89 6.94
N TRP A 425 15.50 -3.10 5.72
CA TRP A 425 15.99 -4.16 4.84
C TRP A 425 17.37 -3.82 4.28
N THR A 426 18.32 -4.73 4.47
CA THR A 426 19.67 -4.62 3.94
C THR A 426 19.78 -5.24 2.54
N GLN A 427 20.87 -4.95 1.84
CA GLN A 427 21.19 -5.62 0.58
C GLN A 427 21.36 -7.13 0.77
N ASP A 428 21.85 -7.56 1.93
CA ASP A 428 21.93 -8.99 2.25
C ASP A 428 20.54 -9.60 2.39
N ASP A 429 19.63 -8.95 3.11
CA ASP A 429 18.23 -9.41 3.22
C ASP A 429 17.57 -9.54 1.84
N TYR A 430 17.87 -8.62 0.91
CA TYR A 430 17.35 -8.68 -0.47
C TYR A 430 17.82 -9.94 -1.20
N TYR A 431 19.14 -10.19 -1.23
CA TYR A 431 19.70 -11.30 -2.01
C TYR A 431 19.49 -12.66 -1.32
N ASP A 432 19.49 -12.71 0.00
CA ASP A 432 19.15 -13.90 0.78
C ASP A 432 17.68 -14.30 0.59
N TRP A 433 16.77 -13.31 0.56
CA TRP A 433 15.38 -13.54 0.21
C TRP A 433 15.23 -14.02 -1.24
N ALA A 434 15.97 -13.42 -2.18
CA ALA A 434 15.97 -13.86 -3.57
C ALA A 434 16.52 -15.27 -3.77
N ALA A 435 17.44 -15.71 -2.91
CA ALA A 435 18.02 -17.05 -2.94
C ALA A 435 16.98 -18.15 -2.66
N LEU A 436 15.88 -17.86 -1.96
CA LEU A 436 14.75 -18.79 -1.76
C LEU A 436 14.12 -19.25 -3.09
N PHE A 437 14.19 -18.42 -4.12
CA PHE A 437 13.61 -18.69 -5.44
C PHE A 437 14.65 -19.14 -6.48
N ALA A 438 15.92 -19.25 -6.08
CA ALA A 438 17.04 -19.51 -6.99
C ALA A 438 16.98 -20.89 -7.67
N ARG A 439 16.35 -21.86 -6.99
CA ARG A 439 16.24 -23.25 -7.44
C ARG A 439 15.02 -23.51 -8.33
N VAL A 440 14.11 -22.54 -8.47
CA VAL A 440 12.92 -22.70 -9.31
C VAL A 440 13.33 -22.60 -10.79
N ASP A 441 13.12 -23.70 -11.51
CA ASP A 441 13.52 -23.87 -12.90
C ASP A 441 12.38 -24.49 -13.75
N TYR A 442 12.56 -24.54 -15.07
CA TYR A 442 11.54 -25.00 -16.02
C TYR A 442 12.05 -26.13 -16.89
N LYS A 443 11.24 -27.20 -17.01
CA LYS A 443 11.35 -28.13 -18.13
C LYS A 443 10.37 -27.67 -19.22
N ILE A 444 10.90 -27.20 -20.34
CA ILE A 444 10.10 -26.82 -21.50
C ILE A 444 9.62 -28.10 -22.19
N LEU A 445 8.31 -28.32 -22.23
CA LEU A 445 7.72 -29.43 -23.00
C LEU A 445 7.46 -28.99 -24.44
N GLU A 446 6.98 -27.76 -24.62
CA GLU A 446 6.67 -27.18 -25.92
C GLU A 446 6.95 -25.68 -25.92
N ASN A 447 7.48 -25.15 -27.04
CA ASN A 447 7.59 -23.70 -27.25
C ASN A 447 7.49 -23.34 -28.73
N ASN A 448 6.28 -23.01 -29.18
CA ASN A 448 5.92 -22.62 -30.53
C ASN A 448 5.99 -21.11 -30.76
N ARG A 449 6.98 -20.42 -30.17
CA ARG A 449 7.18 -18.97 -30.35
C ARG A 449 7.26 -18.60 -31.85
N ARG A 450 6.61 -17.49 -32.21
CA ARG A 450 6.53 -17.03 -33.60
C ARG A 450 7.68 -16.09 -33.91
N ASP A 451 8.01 -15.19 -32.99
CA ASP A 451 9.15 -14.31 -33.04
C ASP A 451 10.35 -14.97 -32.34
N LYS A 452 11.40 -15.24 -33.10
CA LYS A 452 12.66 -15.78 -32.54
C LYS A 452 13.55 -14.69 -31.92
N ASN A 453 13.24 -13.42 -32.17
CA ASN A 453 13.97 -12.26 -31.65
C ASN A 453 13.45 -11.81 -30.28
N ASP A 454 12.14 -11.92 -30.02
CA ASP A 454 11.60 -11.70 -28.68
C ASP A 454 11.80 -12.95 -27.81
N LYS A 455 12.89 -12.96 -27.03
CA LYS A 455 13.19 -14.03 -26.07
C LYS A 455 12.16 -14.12 -24.93
N HIS A 456 11.27 -13.16 -24.78
CA HIS A 456 10.21 -13.17 -23.78
C HIS A 456 8.90 -13.77 -24.30
N GLU A 457 8.74 -13.93 -25.62
CA GLU A 457 7.61 -14.64 -26.19
C GLU A 457 7.75 -16.15 -25.91
N PHE A 458 6.75 -16.71 -25.24
CA PHE A 458 6.67 -18.12 -24.95
C PHE A 458 5.27 -18.64 -25.25
N ILE A 459 5.17 -19.69 -26.08
CA ILE A 459 3.88 -20.28 -26.49
C ILE A 459 3.98 -21.80 -26.29
N GLY A 460 3.40 -22.33 -25.21
CA GLY A 460 3.46 -23.77 -24.96
C GLY A 460 3.53 -24.13 -23.48
N GLU A 461 3.70 -25.40 -23.20
CA GLU A 461 3.68 -25.94 -21.84
C GLU A 461 5.08 -25.99 -21.21
N GLN A 462 5.15 -25.64 -19.92
CA GLN A 462 6.33 -25.80 -19.09
C GLN A 462 5.98 -26.53 -17.80
N ILE A 463 6.91 -27.32 -17.28
CA ILE A 463 6.84 -27.87 -15.94
C ILE A 463 7.74 -27.04 -15.04
N VAL A 464 7.16 -26.39 -14.04
CA VAL A 464 7.88 -25.74 -12.94
C VAL A 464 8.34 -26.80 -11.96
N TYR A 465 9.63 -26.80 -11.62
CA TYR A 465 10.19 -27.72 -10.65
C TYR A 465 11.32 -27.05 -9.84
N LEU A 466 11.69 -27.67 -8.73
CA LEU A 466 12.85 -27.26 -7.94
C LEU A 466 14.08 -28.07 -8.38
N SER A 467 15.04 -27.38 -8.99
CA SER A 467 16.34 -27.93 -9.32
C SER A 467 17.14 -28.23 -8.05
N ARG A 468 18.14 -29.12 -8.14
CA ARG A 468 19.12 -29.38 -7.06
C ARG A 468 20.19 -28.29 -6.97
N LYS A 469 20.31 -27.45 -8.01
CA LYS A 469 21.29 -26.37 -8.11
C LYS A 469 20.56 -25.05 -8.37
N GLY A 470 21.12 -23.96 -7.87
CA GLY A 470 20.59 -22.62 -8.06
C GLY A 470 21.13 -21.72 -6.97
N SER A 471 21.66 -20.56 -7.33
CA SER A 471 22.17 -19.57 -6.40
C SER A 471 21.97 -18.18 -6.96
N VAL A 472 21.84 -17.20 -6.08
CA VAL A 472 21.89 -15.78 -6.41
C VAL A 472 23.19 -15.24 -5.84
N THR A 473 23.98 -14.52 -6.64
CA THR A 473 25.19 -13.87 -6.15
C THR A 473 24.83 -12.52 -5.55
N ASN A 474 25.33 -12.24 -4.34
CA ASN A 474 25.23 -10.93 -3.74
C ASN A 474 26.38 -10.04 -4.31
N PRO A 475 26.09 -8.96 -5.05
CA PRO A 475 27.09 -8.13 -5.70
C PRO A 475 27.97 -7.35 -4.71
N ARG A 476 27.56 -7.22 -3.45
CA ARG A 476 28.34 -6.55 -2.40
C ARG A 476 29.46 -7.43 -1.86
N THR A 477 29.16 -8.72 -1.68
CA THR A 477 30.11 -9.70 -1.09
C THR A 477 30.80 -10.56 -2.15
N GLU A 478 30.31 -10.53 -3.39
CA GLU A 478 30.71 -11.39 -4.51
C GLU A 478 30.55 -12.90 -4.22
N LYS A 479 29.79 -13.24 -3.18
CA LYS A 479 29.52 -14.61 -2.74
C LYS A 479 28.07 -15.02 -3.05
N PRO A 480 27.79 -16.32 -3.16
CA PRO A 480 26.42 -16.82 -3.16
C PRO A 480 25.67 -16.35 -1.90
N ALA A 481 24.47 -15.82 -2.08
CA ALA A 481 23.56 -15.47 -1.00
C ALA A 481 22.96 -16.74 -0.36
N GLU A 482 22.64 -16.66 0.92
CA GLU A 482 22.09 -17.78 1.68
C GLU A 482 20.56 -17.65 1.75
N PRO A 483 19.77 -18.65 1.33
CA PRO A 483 18.31 -18.58 1.41
C PRO A 483 17.85 -18.23 2.84
N ARG A 484 17.07 -17.16 3.01
CA ARG A 484 16.62 -16.70 4.33
C ARG A 484 15.29 -15.96 4.26
N PHE A 485 14.42 -16.20 5.22
CA PHE A 485 13.17 -15.46 5.34
C PHE A 485 13.42 -14.03 5.85
N LEU A 486 12.62 -13.09 5.38
CA LEU A 486 12.72 -11.70 5.80
C LEU A 486 12.54 -11.54 7.31
N GLY A 487 13.53 -10.92 7.97
CA GLY A 487 13.51 -10.66 9.41
C GLY A 487 13.87 -11.88 10.27
N VAL A 488 14.29 -12.99 9.67
CA VAL A 488 14.83 -14.17 10.37
C VAL A 488 16.36 -14.14 10.27
N ALA A 489 17.06 -14.37 11.39
CA ALA A 489 18.53 -14.25 11.44
C ALA A 489 19.26 -15.40 10.74
N LYS A 490 18.74 -16.62 10.85
CA LYS A 490 19.26 -17.80 10.16
C LYS A 490 18.10 -18.74 9.88
N GLN A 491 18.08 -19.35 8.71
CA GLN A 491 17.11 -20.37 8.35
C GLN A 491 17.84 -21.66 8.02
N ASP A 492 17.36 -22.76 8.59
CA ASP A 492 17.84 -24.09 8.27
C ASP A 492 16.77 -24.81 7.43
N PHE A 493 17.20 -25.36 6.30
CA PHE A 493 16.36 -26.11 5.36
C PHE A 493 16.75 -27.58 5.25
N GLU A 494 17.61 -28.10 6.15
CA GLU A 494 18.32 -29.39 5.99
C GLU A 494 17.43 -30.59 5.60
N LYS A 495 16.10 -30.52 5.76
CA LYS A 495 15.14 -31.54 5.26
C LYS A 495 13.83 -30.99 4.69
N GLN A 496 13.69 -29.68 4.51
CA GLN A 496 12.44 -29.05 4.09
C GLN A 496 12.61 -28.34 2.74
N ASP A 497 11.63 -28.55 1.85
CA ASP A 497 11.49 -27.81 0.61
C ASP A 497 11.39 -26.30 0.90
N GLU A 498 12.27 -25.49 0.29
CA GLU A 498 12.37 -24.06 0.61
C GLU A 498 11.07 -23.30 0.31
N LEU A 499 10.35 -23.69 -0.73
CA LEU A 499 9.10 -23.05 -1.12
C LEU A 499 7.96 -23.42 -0.18
N GLU A 500 7.87 -24.68 0.24
CA GLU A 500 6.89 -25.10 1.26
C GLU A 500 7.17 -24.45 2.61
N ALA A 501 8.45 -24.40 3.01
CA ALA A 501 8.86 -23.73 4.23
C ALA A 501 8.53 -22.23 4.18
N LEU A 502 8.78 -21.59 3.03
CA LEU A 502 8.44 -20.19 2.80
C LEU A 502 6.93 -19.96 2.83
N ALA A 503 6.14 -20.77 2.11
CA ALA A 503 4.70 -20.71 2.07
C ALA A 503 4.10 -20.85 3.48
N ALA A 504 4.59 -21.81 4.25
CA ALA A 504 4.20 -22.02 5.64
C ALA A 504 4.56 -20.80 6.50
N TRP A 505 5.81 -20.33 6.48
CA TRP A 505 6.28 -19.19 7.27
C TRP A 505 5.52 -17.89 6.95
N MET A 506 5.32 -17.61 5.66
CA MET A 506 4.64 -16.41 5.17
C MET A 506 3.22 -16.31 5.72
N THR A 507 2.53 -17.45 5.83
CA THR A 507 1.10 -17.49 6.15
C THR A 507 0.81 -17.87 7.60
N ARG A 508 1.82 -17.85 8.48
CA ARG A 508 1.61 -18.12 9.90
C ARG A 508 0.72 -17.03 10.54
N PRO A 509 -0.17 -17.40 11.48
CA PRO A 509 -0.98 -16.46 12.26
C PRO A 509 -0.19 -15.36 12.98
N ASP A 510 1.06 -15.65 13.37
CA ASP A 510 1.96 -14.73 14.05
C ASP A 510 2.90 -13.97 13.11
N ASN A 511 2.85 -14.22 11.80
CA ASN A 511 3.60 -13.43 10.83
C ASN A 511 2.93 -12.05 10.68
N PRO A 512 3.61 -10.96 11.12
CA PRO A 512 2.98 -9.65 11.17
C PRO A 512 2.77 -9.01 9.79
N LEU A 513 3.42 -9.52 8.74
CA LEU A 513 3.44 -8.88 7.43
C LEU A 513 2.26 -9.34 6.56
N PHE A 514 2.02 -10.65 6.49
CA PHE A 514 1.02 -11.22 5.59
C PHE A 514 -0.39 -10.71 5.87
N ALA A 515 -0.91 -10.96 7.08
CA ALA A 515 -2.27 -10.59 7.42
C ALA A 515 -2.51 -9.07 7.31
N ARG A 516 -1.51 -8.24 7.66
CA ARG A 516 -1.58 -6.77 7.53
C ARG A 516 -1.69 -6.34 6.07
N SER A 517 -0.84 -6.87 5.19
CA SER A 517 -0.86 -6.58 3.75
C SER A 517 -2.21 -6.92 3.14
N GLN A 518 -2.73 -8.11 3.44
CA GLN A 518 -4.00 -8.59 2.88
C GLN A 518 -5.19 -7.75 3.35
N VAL A 519 -5.28 -7.45 4.65
CA VAL A 519 -6.34 -6.60 5.20
C VAL A 519 -6.29 -5.18 4.61
N ASN A 520 -5.10 -4.60 4.48
CA ASN A 520 -4.95 -3.26 3.94
C ASN A 520 -5.37 -3.17 2.47
N ARG A 521 -5.11 -4.23 1.68
CA ARG A 521 -5.57 -4.34 0.29
C ARG A 521 -7.10 -4.46 0.21
N ILE A 522 -7.72 -5.28 1.06
CA ILE A 522 -9.19 -5.37 1.15
C ILE A 522 -9.77 -3.99 1.49
N TRP A 523 -9.20 -3.33 2.50
CA TRP A 523 -9.58 -1.99 2.90
C TRP A 523 -9.49 -1.00 1.75
N PHE A 524 -8.36 -0.96 1.03
CA PHE A 524 -8.15 -0.08 -0.11
C PHE A 524 -9.23 -0.23 -1.19
N HIS A 525 -9.56 -1.46 -1.60
CA HIS A 525 -10.56 -1.65 -2.65
C HIS A 525 -11.97 -1.18 -2.24
N LEU A 526 -12.30 -1.21 -0.95
CA LEU A 526 -13.60 -0.76 -0.43
C LEU A 526 -13.63 0.74 -0.08
N MET A 527 -12.57 1.23 0.54
CA MET A 527 -12.50 2.58 1.12
C MET A 527 -11.75 3.58 0.24
N GLY A 528 -11.11 3.12 -0.84
CA GLY A 528 -10.43 3.97 -1.82
C GLY A 528 -8.99 4.35 -1.49
N ARG A 529 -8.61 4.30 -0.21
CA ARG A 529 -7.26 4.58 0.29
C ARG A 529 -6.90 3.57 1.37
N GLY A 530 -5.71 2.97 1.28
CA GLY A 530 -5.23 2.02 2.28
C GLY A 530 -5.03 2.69 3.64
N ILE A 531 -5.13 1.92 4.73
CA ILE A 531 -4.71 2.36 6.06
C ILE A 531 -3.21 2.64 6.04
N VAL A 532 -2.45 1.83 5.32
CA VAL A 532 -1.11 2.17 4.81
C VAL A 532 -1.25 2.48 3.33
N ASP A 533 -0.71 3.61 2.89
CA ASP A 533 -0.77 4.05 1.50
C ASP A 533 0.62 4.56 1.07
N PRO A 534 1.22 4.08 -0.03
CA PRO A 534 0.72 3.04 -0.96
C PRO A 534 0.44 1.68 -0.28
N ILE A 535 -0.48 0.91 -0.85
CA ILE A 535 -1.11 -0.23 -0.16
C ILE A 535 -0.18 -1.41 0.17
N ASP A 536 0.97 -1.47 -0.49
CA ASP A 536 1.97 -2.52 -0.44
C ASP A 536 3.34 -1.98 0.01
N ASP A 537 3.33 -0.87 0.77
CA ASP A 537 4.52 -0.14 1.20
C ASP A 537 4.60 -0.03 2.73
N PHE A 538 4.64 -1.19 3.40
CA PHE A 538 4.74 -1.30 4.84
C PHE A 538 6.19 -1.13 5.29
N ARG A 539 6.52 0.09 5.69
CA ARG A 539 7.81 0.44 6.29
C ARG A 539 7.62 1.35 7.49
N ALA A 540 8.60 1.37 8.39
CA ALA A 540 8.53 2.23 9.58
C ALA A 540 8.30 3.71 9.22
N THR A 541 8.87 4.16 8.11
CA THR A 541 8.76 5.54 7.61
C THR A 541 7.46 5.85 6.88
N ASN A 542 6.58 4.86 6.69
CA ASN A 542 5.23 4.99 6.14
C ASN A 542 4.21 4.37 7.10
N PRO A 543 4.02 4.97 8.29
CA PRO A 543 3.15 4.38 9.30
C PRO A 543 1.69 4.37 8.86
N ALA A 544 0.94 3.40 9.36
CA ALA A 544 -0.51 3.34 9.20
C ALA A 544 -1.19 4.63 9.70
N SER A 545 -2.18 5.11 8.94
CA SER A 545 -3.04 6.23 9.33
C SER A 545 -3.86 5.92 10.59
N HIS A 546 -4.23 4.65 10.77
CA HIS A 546 -4.96 4.12 11.93
C HIS A 546 -4.31 2.80 12.41
N PRO A 547 -3.19 2.84 13.15
CA PRO A 547 -2.47 1.62 13.53
C PRO A 547 -3.30 0.65 14.37
N ALA A 548 -4.10 1.17 15.32
CA ALA A 548 -4.98 0.36 16.15
C ALA A 548 -6.07 -0.36 15.34
N LEU A 549 -6.64 0.32 14.34
CA LEU A 549 -7.61 -0.26 13.41
C LEU A 549 -6.98 -1.38 12.57
N LEU A 550 -5.81 -1.12 11.99
CA LEU A 550 -5.09 -2.12 11.20
C LEU A 550 -4.78 -3.36 12.05
N GLU A 551 -4.33 -3.17 13.29
CA GLU A 551 -4.07 -4.27 14.22
C GLU A 551 -5.35 -5.06 14.54
N ALA A 552 -6.45 -4.38 14.85
CA ALA A 552 -7.73 -5.04 15.15
C ALA A 552 -8.26 -5.84 13.96
N LEU A 553 -8.23 -5.26 12.75
CA LEU A 553 -8.61 -5.96 11.52
C LEU A 553 -7.69 -7.15 11.21
N THR A 554 -6.38 -7.01 11.46
CA THR A 554 -5.39 -8.08 11.27
C THR A 554 -5.71 -9.26 12.19
N LYS A 555 -5.95 -9.01 13.48
CA LYS A 555 -6.34 -10.04 14.45
C LYS A 555 -7.64 -10.72 14.04
N GLU A 556 -8.61 -9.94 13.56
CA GLU A 556 -9.89 -10.48 13.11
C GLU A 556 -9.76 -11.35 11.85
N PHE A 557 -8.92 -10.94 10.89
CA PHE A 557 -8.63 -11.71 9.70
C PHE A 557 -8.01 -13.06 10.03
N VAL A 558 -7.00 -13.09 10.92
CA VAL A 558 -6.40 -14.33 11.43
C VAL A 558 -7.44 -15.18 12.16
N ARG A 559 -8.24 -14.59 13.06
CA ARG A 559 -9.27 -15.29 13.85
C ARG A 559 -10.33 -15.96 12.97
N SER A 560 -10.70 -15.31 11.87
CA SER A 560 -11.65 -15.83 10.87
C SER A 560 -11.07 -16.92 9.96
N GLY A 561 -9.81 -17.31 10.14
CA GLY A 561 -9.13 -18.25 9.23
C GLY A 561 -8.81 -17.61 7.88
N PHE A 562 -8.33 -16.37 7.87
CA PHE A 562 -7.94 -15.62 6.65
C PHE A 562 -9.08 -15.48 5.63
N ASN A 563 -10.32 -15.32 6.12
CA ASN A 563 -11.51 -15.26 5.27
C ASN A 563 -11.70 -13.86 4.65
N LEU A 564 -11.56 -13.78 3.32
CA LEU A 564 -11.74 -12.56 2.54
C LEU A 564 -13.14 -11.94 2.72
N ARG A 565 -14.19 -12.74 2.54
CA ARG A 565 -15.59 -12.30 2.59
C ARG A 565 -15.96 -11.76 3.97
N HIS A 566 -15.38 -12.34 5.02
CA HIS A 566 -15.58 -11.93 6.40
C HIS A 566 -15.09 -10.49 6.65
N VAL A 567 -13.87 -10.17 6.22
CA VAL A 567 -13.32 -8.80 6.38
C VAL A 567 -14.10 -7.81 5.53
N ILE A 568 -14.45 -8.16 4.28
CA ILE A 568 -15.28 -7.31 3.41
C ILE A 568 -16.62 -6.99 4.10
N ARG A 569 -17.32 -8.02 4.60
CA ARG A 569 -18.58 -7.89 5.32
C ARG A 569 -18.43 -6.99 6.54
N LEU A 570 -17.36 -7.15 7.32
CA LEU A 570 -17.10 -6.33 8.50
C LEU A 570 -16.93 -4.85 8.13
N VAL A 571 -16.12 -4.54 7.11
CA VAL A 571 -15.86 -3.17 6.65
C VAL A 571 -17.13 -2.54 6.08
N MET A 572 -17.87 -3.24 5.22
CA MET A 572 -19.09 -2.70 4.60
C MET A 572 -20.23 -2.46 5.60
N ASN A 573 -20.26 -3.22 6.70
CA ASN A 573 -21.19 -2.98 7.80
C ASN A 573 -20.74 -1.85 8.74
N SER A 574 -19.55 -1.26 8.58
CA SER A 574 -19.15 -0.09 9.36
C SER A 574 -19.92 1.16 8.93
N ARG A 575 -20.16 2.09 9.85
CA ARG A 575 -20.68 3.42 9.52
C ARG A 575 -19.70 4.17 8.63
N ALA A 576 -18.40 4.03 8.84
CA ALA A 576 -17.37 4.65 8.01
C ALA A 576 -17.56 4.34 6.52
N TYR A 577 -17.73 3.06 6.15
CA TYR A 577 -18.03 2.66 4.77
C TYR A 577 -19.35 3.24 4.25
N GLN A 578 -20.34 3.42 5.14
CA GLN A 578 -21.69 3.87 4.81
C GLN A 578 -21.89 5.39 4.86
N THR A 579 -20.86 6.18 5.19
CA THR A 579 -20.93 7.65 5.15
C THR A 579 -21.18 8.19 3.73
N ALA A 580 -21.84 9.35 3.65
CA ALA A 580 -21.99 10.12 2.44
C ALA A 580 -20.64 10.70 1.98
N SER A 581 -20.55 11.10 0.70
CA SER A 581 -19.35 11.78 0.18
C SER A 581 -19.38 13.28 0.41
N GLU A 582 -20.57 13.83 0.63
CA GLU A 582 -20.79 15.23 0.94
C GLU A 582 -20.09 15.58 2.26
N PRO A 583 -19.16 16.56 2.24
CA PRO A 583 -18.53 17.01 3.47
C PRO A 583 -19.46 17.81 4.36
N ASN A 584 -19.10 17.87 5.63
CA ASN A 584 -19.51 18.90 6.57
C ASN A 584 -18.36 19.89 6.81
N ASP A 585 -18.63 20.97 7.55
CA ASP A 585 -17.65 22.04 7.83
C ASP A 585 -16.36 21.56 8.52
N THR A 586 -16.41 20.40 9.17
CA THR A 586 -15.30 19.86 9.94
C THR A 586 -14.43 18.89 9.13
N ASN A 587 -14.92 18.31 8.03
CA ASN A 587 -14.21 17.27 7.28
C ASN A 587 -13.99 17.59 5.79
N ALA A 588 -14.26 18.82 5.35
CA ALA A 588 -14.13 19.22 3.94
C ALA A 588 -12.75 18.96 3.33
N GLY A 589 -11.68 19.13 4.12
CA GLY A 589 -10.29 18.85 3.73
C GLY A 589 -9.78 17.46 4.15
N ASP A 590 -10.65 16.56 4.65
CA ASP A 590 -10.22 15.22 5.00
C ASP A 590 -10.03 14.34 3.77
N GLU A 591 -8.85 13.74 3.70
CA GLU A 591 -8.46 12.76 2.68
C GLU A 591 -7.86 11.47 3.29
N LEU A 592 -7.63 11.46 4.61
CA LEU A 592 -6.86 10.40 5.29
C LEU A 592 -7.67 9.68 6.38
N ASN A 593 -8.65 10.35 6.99
CA ASN A 593 -9.26 9.90 8.24
C ASN A 593 -10.59 9.18 8.09
N TYR A 594 -11.02 8.95 6.85
CA TYR A 594 -12.26 8.25 6.53
C TYR A 594 -13.49 8.91 7.18
N ALA A 595 -13.47 10.24 7.31
CA ALA A 595 -14.60 11.00 7.85
C ALA A 595 -15.79 11.01 6.88
N ARG A 596 -15.56 10.70 5.60
CA ARG A 596 -16.54 10.63 4.51
C ARG A 596 -16.09 9.59 3.50
N ALA A 597 -17.01 9.13 2.65
CA ALA A 597 -16.66 8.26 1.54
C ALA A 597 -15.97 9.07 0.42
N PRO A 598 -14.78 8.67 -0.05
CA PRO A 598 -14.14 9.38 -1.15
C PRO A 598 -14.89 9.17 -2.45
N LEU A 599 -15.00 10.24 -3.24
CA LEU A 599 -15.46 10.15 -4.63
C LEU A 599 -14.40 9.42 -5.45
N ARG A 600 -14.78 8.32 -6.09
CA ARG A 600 -13.90 7.55 -6.97
C ARG A 600 -14.48 7.46 -8.36
N ARG A 601 -13.62 7.41 -9.37
CA ARG A 601 -14.07 7.09 -10.73
C ARG A 601 -14.28 5.59 -10.86
N LEU A 602 -15.21 5.19 -11.71
CA LEU A 602 -15.33 3.78 -12.10
C LEU A 602 -14.04 3.33 -12.80
N THR A 603 -13.62 2.10 -12.55
CA THR A 603 -12.52 1.49 -13.32
C THR A 603 -12.92 1.31 -14.78
N ALA A 604 -11.94 1.08 -15.65
CA ALA A 604 -12.19 0.83 -17.08
C ALA A 604 -13.27 -0.23 -17.33
N GLU A 605 -13.17 -1.37 -16.64
CA GLU A 605 -14.09 -2.50 -16.75
C GLU A 605 -15.47 -2.13 -16.21
N GLN A 606 -15.54 -1.50 -15.02
CA GLN A 606 -16.81 -1.02 -14.47
C GLN A 606 -17.49 -0.02 -15.41
N MET A 607 -16.76 0.96 -15.94
CA MET A 607 -17.32 1.94 -16.86
C MET A 607 -17.87 1.26 -18.12
N PHE A 608 -17.09 0.37 -18.72
CA PHE A 608 -17.49 -0.35 -19.93
C PHE A 608 -18.73 -1.24 -19.69
N ASP A 609 -18.70 -2.05 -18.63
CA ASP A 609 -19.76 -3.00 -18.32
C ASP A 609 -21.06 -2.29 -17.94
N THR A 610 -20.96 -1.19 -17.17
CA THR A 610 -22.15 -0.41 -16.79
C THR A 610 -22.76 0.33 -17.98
N LEU A 611 -21.97 0.80 -18.94
CA LEU A 611 -22.50 1.37 -20.20
C LEU A 611 -23.30 0.33 -21.00
N HIS A 612 -22.75 -0.87 -21.17
CA HIS A 612 -23.42 -1.97 -21.86
C HIS A 612 -24.68 -2.43 -21.12
N GLN A 613 -24.61 -2.54 -19.79
CA GLN A 613 -25.74 -2.88 -18.93
C GLN A 613 -26.89 -1.86 -19.06
N VAL A 614 -26.57 -0.57 -19.03
CA VAL A 614 -27.55 0.51 -19.14
C VAL A 614 -28.18 0.57 -20.53
N ALA A 615 -27.35 0.42 -21.58
CA ALA A 615 -27.84 0.33 -22.95
C ALA A 615 -28.64 -0.96 -23.20
N GLY A 616 -28.49 -1.99 -22.36
CA GLY A 616 -29.10 -3.30 -22.58
C GLY A 616 -28.53 -4.04 -23.79
N VAL A 617 -27.26 -3.79 -24.10
CA VAL A 617 -26.56 -4.39 -25.25
C VAL A 617 -25.43 -5.25 -24.71
N SER A 618 -25.36 -6.51 -25.14
CA SER A 618 -24.28 -7.41 -24.76
C SER A 618 -22.95 -6.94 -25.32
N ALA A 619 -21.91 -6.93 -24.49
CA ALA A 619 -20.55 -6.69 -24.93
C ALA A 619 -20.05 -7.84 -25.84
N GLU A 620 -19.21 -7.48 -26.80
CA GLU A 620 -18.58 -8.41 -27.73
C GLU A 620 -17.05 -8.24 -27.69
N PHE A 621 -16.36 -9.26 -27.19
CA PHE A 621 -14.90 -9.34 -27.20
C PHE A 621 -14.46 -10.45 -28.15
N LYS A 622 -13.45 -10.16 -28.97
CA LYS A 622 -12.97 -11.12 -29.95
C LYS A 622 -12.44 -12.38 -29.26
N GLY A 623 -12.91 -13.54 -29.71
CA GLY A 623 -12.51 -14.84 -29.16
C GLY A 623 -13.13 -15.16 -27.79
N GLN A 624 -14.06 -14.34 -27.32
CA GLN A 624 -14.86 -14.61 -26.12
C GLN A 624 -16.33 -14.86 -26.51
N PRO A 625 -17.08 -15.62 -25.70
CA PRO A 625 -18.53 -15.74 -25.87
C PRO A 625 -19.23 -14.37 -25.84
N ALA A 626 -20.32 -14.24 -26.61
CA ALA A 626 -21.16 -13.03 -26.56
C ALA A 626 -21.72 -12.82 -25.14
N GLY A 627 -21.71 -11.58 -24.67
CA GLY A 627 -22.15 -11.23 -23.31
C GLY A 627 -21.08 -11.40 -22.22
N THR A 628 -19.86 -11.81 -22.57
CA THR A 628 -18.72 -11.77 -21.62
C THR A 628 -18.48 -10.33 -21.17
N ARG A 629 -18.41 -10.11 -19.86
CA ARG A 629 -18.14 -8.79 -19.29
C ARG A 629 -16.65 -8.44 -19.35
N ALA A 630 -16.33 -7.15 -19.39
CA ALA A 630 -14.96 -6.67 -19.32
C ALA A 630 -14.25 -7.17 -18.04
N ALA A 631 -14.98 -7.22 -16.91
CA ALA A 631 -14.46 -7.73 -15.65
C ALA A 631 -14.13 -9.24 -15.68
N GLU A 632 -14.67 -10.00 -16.63
CA GLU A 632 -14.43 -11.45 -16.80
C GLU A 632 -13.25 -11.74 -17.74
N LEU A 633 -12.67 -10.71 -18.36
CA LEU A 633 -11.59 -10.90 -19.31
C LEU A 633 -10.32 -11.43 -18.64
N PRO A 634 -9.77 -12.56 -19.15
CA PRO A 634 -8.63 -13.21 -18.54
C PRO A 634 -7.33 -12.42 -18.70
N GLY A 635 -7.22 -11.57 -19.72
CA GLY A 635 -5.99 -10.84 -20.09
C GLY A 635 -6.19 -9.34 -20.32
N ALA A 636 -5.07 -8.66 -20.55
CA ALA A 636 -4.99 -7.25 -20.90
C ALA A 636 -4.82 -7.00 -22.41
N ARG A 637 -4.83 -8.06 -23.23
CA ARG A 637 -4.59 -8.04 -24.68
C ARG A 637 -5.13 -6.79 -25.37
N ILE A 638 -4.20 -6.00 -25.92
CA ILE A 638 -4.49 -4.93 -26.86
C ILE A 638 -4.30 -5.51 -28.26
N GLU A 639 -5.39 -5.79 -28.98
CA GLU A 639 -5.22 -6.13 -30.40
C GLU A 639 -4.70 -4.91 -31.16
N GLY A 640 -3.43 -4.98 -31.56
CA GLY A 640 -2.83 -4.06 -32.51
C GLY A 640 -3.46 -4.23 -33.89
N ARG A 641 -4.57 -3.52 -34.15
CA ARG A 641 -4.98 -3.23 -35.52
C ARG A 641 -4.53 -1.82 -35.89
N ARG A 642 -3.93 -1.68 -37.07
CA ARG A 642 -3.76 -0.37 -37.72
C ARG A 642 -5.03 -0.09 -38.52
N GLY A 643 -5.64 1.09 -38.34
CA GLY A 643 -6.83 1.56 -39.09
C GLY A 643 -7.90 2.21 -38.21
N ARG A 644 -8.82 2.98 -38.80
CA ARG A 644 -9.89 3.71 -38.07
C ARG A 644 -10.76 2.81 -37.19
N ARG A 645 -11.15 1.61 -37.66
CA ARG A 645 -11.93 0.63 -36.86
C ARG A 645 -11.18 0.05 -35.66
N ALA A 646 -9.85 0.13 -35.65
CA ALA A 646 -9.03 -0.34 -34.53
C ALA A 646 -9.02 0.66 -33.38
N GLN A 647 -9.16 1.95 -33.66
CA GLN A 647 -9.20 3.02 -32.67
C GLN A 647 -10.51 3.03 -31.85
N MET A 648 -11.41 2.08 -32.10
CA MET A 648 -12.79 2.05 -31.62
C MET A 648 -13.16 0.69 -31.00
N SER A 649 -12.19 -0.22 -30.77
CA SER A 649 -12.48 -1.52 -30.17
C SER A 649 -12.72 -1.39 -28.65
N PRO A 650 -13.42 -2.37 -28.03
CA PRO A 650 -13.50 -2.48 -26.58
C PRO A 650 -12.15 -2.39 -25.88
N ASP A 651 -11.09 -2.98 -26.45
CA ASP A 651 -9.74 -2.94 -25.88
C ASP A 651 -9.15 -1.51 -25.84
N VAL A 652 -9.43 -0.68 -26.86
CA VAL A 652 -9.00 0.72 -26.87
C VAL A 652 -9.74 1.52 -25.81
N PHE A 653 -11.05 1.27 -25.64
CA PHE A 653 -11.80 1.88 -24.55
C PHE A 653 -11.18 1.51 -23.19
N LEU A 654 -10.97 0.21 -22.94
CA LEU A 654 -10.44 -0.26 -21.67
C LEU A 654 -9.05 0.35 -21.36
N SER A 655 -8.17 0.39 -22.36
CA SER A 655 -6.85 1.03 -22.25
C SER A 655 -6.95 2.53 -21.96
N MET A 656 -7.79 3.27 -22.69
CA MET A 656 -8.00 4.72 -22.50
C MET A 656 -8.55 5.06 -21.09
N PHE A 657 -9.34 4.16 -20.51
CA PHE A 657 -9.91 4.31 -19.17
C PHE A 657 -9.03 3.70 -18.06
N GLY A 658 -7.80 3.30 -18.39
CA GLY A 658 -6.78 2.95 -17.39
C GLY A 658 -6.74 1.47 -17.01
N LYS A 659 -7.24 0.56 -17.84
CA LYS A 659 -7.00 -0.89 -17.68
C LYS A 659 -5.49 -1.15 -17.73
N PRO A 660 -4.90 -1.80 -16.70
CA PRO A 660 -3.46 -2.04 -16.67
C PRO A 660 -3.05 -3.06 -17.75
N PRO A 661 -1.84 -2.92 -18.34
CA PRO A 661 -1.29 -3.93 -19.24
C PRO A 661 -0.78 -5.17 -18.48
N ARG A 662 -0.77 -5.13 -17.14
CA ARG A 662 -0.37 -6.22 -16.22
C ARG A 662 1.09 -6.65 -16.40
N LEU A 663 1.96 -5.67 -16.60
CA LEU A 663 3.39 -5.91 -16.85
C LEU A 663 4.23 -5.85 -15.58
N LEU A 664 3.71 -5.20 -14.52
CA LEU A 664 4.36 -5.02 -13.23
C LEU A 664 3.52 -5.67 -12.13
N THR A 665 4.19 -6.11 -11.06
CA THR A 665 3.52 -6.61 -9.86
C THR A 665 3.16 -5.42 -8.96
N CYS A 666 2.20 -4.59 -9.37
CA CYS A 666 1.82 -3.38 -8.64
C CYS A 666 0.40 -2.93 -8.97
N GLU A 667 -0.36 -2.45 -7.97
CA GLU A 667 -1.64 -1.76 -8.24
C GLU A 667 -1.47 -0.43 -9.00
N CYS A 668 -0.26 0.13 -8.99
CA CYS A 668 0.05 1.43 -9.58
C CYS A 668 -0.01 1.48 -11.11
N GLU A 669 -0.08 0.33 -11.81
CA GLU A 669 -0.28 0.32 -13.27
C GLU A 669 -1.70 0.75 -13.66
N ARG A 670 -2.67 0.55 -12.78
CA ARG A 670 -4.06 0.96 -13.02
C ARG A 670 -4.18 2.45 -12.77
N SER A 671 -4.55 3.19 -13.82
CA SER A 671 -4.76 4.64 -13.70
C SER A 671 -6.23 4.96 -13.48
N THR A 672 -6.49 5.84 -12.54
CA THR A 672 -7.77 6.52 -12.38
C THR A 672 -7.65 8.01 -12.68
N ASP A 673 -6.74 8.41 -13.58
CA ASP A 673 -6.54 9.80 -14.00
C ASP A 673 -7.51 10.26 -15.08
N THR A 674 -7.94 11.52 -14.98
CA THR A 674 -8.81 12.17 -15.96
C THR A 674 -8.03 12.65 -17.17
N SER A 675 -8.49 12.30 -18.36
CA SER A 675 -7.97 12.85 -19.61
C SER A 675 -9.06 13.47 -20.47
N MET A 676 -8.68 14.45 -21.29
CA MET A 676 -9.57 15.01 -22.32
C MET A 676 -10.03 13.92 -23.31
N GLY A 677 -9.18 12.93 -23.59
CA GLY A 677 -9.51 11.79 -24.43
C GLY A 677 -10.68 10.96 -23.88
N GLN A 678 -10.72 10.70 -22.57
CA GLN A 678 -11.84 9.99 -21.94
C GLN A 678 -13.16 10.78 -22.09
N ALA A 679 -13.12 12.11 -21.91
CA ALA A 679 -14.30 12.95 -22.08
C ALA A 679 -14.81 12.93 -23.53
N PHE A 680 -13.90 13.03 -24.52
CA PHE A 680 -14.28 12.94 -25.94
C PHE A 680 -14.85 11.56 -26.30
N PHE A 681 -14.34 10.48 -25.71
CA PHE A 681 -14.87 9.13 -25.90
C PHE A 681 -16.33 9.00 -25.42
N MET A 682 -16.69 9.68 -24.32
CA MET A 682 -18.03 9.61 -23.73
C MET A 682 -19.04 10.57 -24.38
N ILE A 683 -18.62 11.79 -24.69
CA ILE A 683 -19.49 12.86 -25.19
C ILE A 683 -19.75 12.72 -26.69
N SER A 684 -18.67 12.58 -27.46
CA SER A 684 -18.70 12.64 -28.93
C SER A 684 -18.17 11.37 -29.60
N GLY A 685 -17.77 10.39 -28.81
CA GLY A 685 -17.14 9.17 -29.29
C GLY A 685 -18.17 8.17 -29.82
N PRO A 686 -17.76 7.30 -30.77
CA PRO A 686 -18.64 6.29 -31.33
C PRO A 686 -19.08 5.26 -30.29
N SER A 687 -18.31 5.00 -29.22
CA SER A 687 -18.61 3.96 -28.24
C SER A 687 -19.96 4.12 -27.54
N VAL A 688 -20.33 5.34 -27.13
CA VAL A 688 -21.64 5.60 -26.54
C VAL A 688 -22.70 5.72 -27.64
N ASN A 689 -22.40 6.43 -28.72
CA ASN A 689 -23.36 6.66 -29.81
C ASN A 689 -23.83 5.37 -30.49
N GLU A 690 -22.94 4.40 -30.71
CA GLU A 690 -23.27 3.10 -31.28
C GLU A 690 -24.19 2.30 -30.35
N LEU A 691 -23.95 2.33 -29.03
CA LEU A 691 -24.84 1.67 -28.05
C LEU A 691 -26.25 2.29 -28.06
N LEU A 692 -26.34 3.62 -28.19
CA LEU A 692 -27.61 4.34 -28.16
C LEU A 692 -28.40 4.20 -29.47
N THR A 693 -27.74 4.12 -30.62
CA THR A 693 -28.39 4.07 -31.95
C THR A 693 -28.70 2.65 -32.44
N ARG A 694 -28.21 1.60 -31.76
CA ARG A 694 -28.59 0.22 -32.05
C ARG A 694 -30.10 0.00 -31.96
N SER A 695 -30.63 -0.77 -32.92
CA SER A 695 -32.05 -1.14 -32.97
C SER A 695 -32.42 -2.21 -31.95
N ASP A 696 -31.44 -2.96 -31.43
CA ASP A 696 -31.60 -4.05 -30.47
C ASP A 696 -31.12 -3.65 -29.07
N ASN A 697 -31.48 -2.45 -28.61
CA ASN A 697 -31.09 -1.94 -27.29
C ASN A 697 -32.29 -1.72 -26.35
N ARG A 698 -32.01 -1.41 -25.07
CA ARG A 698 -33.02 -1.11 -24.04
C ARG A 698 -33.96 0.02 -24.47
N LEU A 699 -33.44 1.04 -25.16
CA LEU A 699 -34.26 2.15 -25.62
C LEU A 699 -35.33 1.69 -26.62
N ALA A 700 -34.98 0.74 -27.51
CA ALA A 700 -35.91 0.20 -28.50
C ALA A 700 -37.03 -0.58 -27.80
N ALA A 701 -36.64 -1.49 -26.89
CA ALA A 701 -37.60 -2.24 -26.09
C ALA A 701 -38.55 -1.33 -25.27
N LEU A 702 -38.04 -0.23 -24.69
CA LEU A 702 -38.86 0.72 -23.95
C LEU A 702 -39.83 1.49 -24.86
N LEU A 703 -39.41 1.87 -26.05
CA LEU A 703 -40.26 2.59 -27.02
C LEU A 703 -41.34 1.67 -27.59
N ASP A 704 -40.97 0.44 -27.96
CA ASP A 704 -41.88 -0.58 -28.50
C ASP A 704 -42.93 -1.02 -27.47
N SER A 705 -42.62 -0.93 -26.18
CA SER A 705 -43.58 -1.23 -25.10
C SER A 705 -44.76 -0.24 -25.01
N GLY A 706 -44.71 0.89 -25.71
CA GLY A 706 -45.78 1.90 -25.68
C GLY A 706 -45.91 2.67 -24.36
N ARG A 707 -44.99 2.48 -23.40
CA ARG A 707 -45.00 3.19 -22.10
C ARG A 707 -44.95 4.71 -22.29
N PRO A 708 -45.60 5.53 -21.45
CA PRO A 708 -45.54 6.99 -21.56
C PRO A 708 -44.13 7.53 -21.25
N ASN A 709 -43.80 8.72 -21.77
CA ASN A 709 -42.47 9.35 -21.61
C ASN A 709 -42.01 9.41 -20.15
N ARG A 710 -42.91 9.77 -19.24
CA ARG A 710 -42.65 9.79 -17.79
C ARG A 710 -42.10 8.44 -17.28
N ALA A 711 -42.76 7.34 -17.64
CA ALA A 711 -42.38 6.00 -17.18
C ALA A 711 -41.07 5.52 -17.83
N VAL A 712 -40.80 5.95 -19.07
CA VAL A 712 -39.51 5.71 -19.74
C VAL A 712 -38.38 6.44 -19.02
N VAL A 713 -38.55 7.73 -18.72
CA VAL A 713 -37.56 8.52 -17.98
C VAL A 713 -37.29 7.91 -16.60
N GLU A 714 -38.33 7.59 -15.83
CA GLU A 714 -38.18 6.97 -14.51
C GLU A 714 -37.37 5.67 -14.59
N GLU A 715 -37.64 4.81 -15.58
CA GLU A 715 -36.90 3.56 -15.79
C GLU A 715 -35.41 3.80 -16.12
N LEU A 716 -35.10 4.80 -16.95
CA LEU A 716 -33.72 5.13 -17.33
C LEU A 716 -32.92 5.68 -16.14
N TYR A 717 -33.54 6.50 -15.29
CA TYR A 717 -32.91 7.00 -14.07
C TYR A 717 -32.59 5.86 -13.08
N TRP A 718 -33.53 4.93 -12.86
CA TRP A 718 -33.27 3.76 -12.01
C TRP A 718 -32.18 2.86 -12.59
N THR A 719 -32.14 2.70 -13.91
CA THR A 719 -31.15 1.86 -14.59
C THR A 719 -29.75 2.48 -14.56
N ALA A 720 -29.62 3.78 -14.89
CA ALA A 720 -28.32 4.43 -15.02
C ALA A 720 -27.77 4.96 -13.69
N LEU A 721 -28.64 5.58 -12.88
CA LEU A 721 -28.24 6.32 -11.67
C LEU A 721 -28.67 5.65 -10.37
N THR A 722 -29.43 4.54 -10.43
CA THR A 722 -29.86 3.79 -9.24
C THR A 722 -30.79 4.61 -8.31
N ARG A 723 -31.49 5.60 -8.86
CA ARG A 723 -32.47 6.43 -8.13
C ARG A 723 -33.59 6.90 -9.03
N ALA A 724 -34.66 7.42 -8.44
CA ALA A 724 -35.69 8.15 -9.18
C ALA A 724 -35.17 9.53 -9.66
N PRO A 725 -35.73 10.07 -10.77
CA PRO A 725 -35.50 11.47 -11.14
C PRO A 725 -36.16 12.39 -10.11
N SER A 726 -35.52 13.52 -9.81
CA SER A 726 -36.17 14.62 -9.10
C SER A 726 -37.33 15.21 -9.93
N ALA A 727 -38.24 15.94 -9.29
CA ALA A 727 -39.36 16.58 -10.00
C ALA A 727 -38.90 17.49 -11.15
N THR A 728 -37.81 18.24 -10.94
CA THR A 728 -37.22 19.10 -11.97
C THR A 728 -36.58 18.32 -13.10
N GLU A 729 -35.82 17.26 -12.78
CA GLU A 729 -35.22 16.36 -13.78
C GLU A 729 -36.30 15.70 -14.64
N LEU A 730 -37.36 15.18 -14.01
CA LEU A 730 -38.45 14.50 -14.69
C LEU A 730 -39.21 15.44 -15.63
N ALA A 731 -39.55 16.64 -15.16
CA ALA A 731 -40.24 17.64 -15.97
C ALA A 731 -39.41 18.07 -17.19
N LYS A 732 -38.12 18.38 -16.98
CA LYS A 732 -37.22 18.81 -18.06
C LYS A 732 -36.97 17.72 -19.10
N THR A 733 -36.70 16.50 -18.66
CA THR A 733 -36.40 15.39 -19.58
C THR A 733 -37.65 14.92 -20.34
N THR A 734 -38.82 14.94 -19.70
CA THR A 734 -40.09 14.64 -20.39
C THR A 734 -40.41 15.69 -21.45
N ALA A 735 -40.28 16.98 -21.11
CA ALA A 735 -40.47 18.07 -22.06
C ALA A 735 -39.46 18.02 -23.22
N HIS A 736 -38.21 17.61 -22.97
CA HIS A 736 -37.21 17.39 -24.02
C HIS A 736 -37.66 16.32 -25.02
N ILE A 737 -38.18 15.18 -24.55
CA ILE A 737 -38.66 14.11 -25.43
C ILE A 737 -39.87 14.59 -26.26
N GLU A 738 -40.74 15.42 -25.68
CA GLU A 738 -41.92 15.98 -26.38
C GLU A 738 -41.56 17.02 -27.44
N GLN A 739 -40.46 17.75 -27.26
CA GLN A 739 -39.97 18.77 -28.19
C GLN A 739 -39.01 18.20 -29.26
N ALA A 740 -38.54 16.96 -29.10
CA ALA A 740 -37.64 16.32 -30.04
C ALA A 740 -38.31 16.06 -31.40
N LYS A 741 -37.50 16.02 -32.46
CA LYS A 741 -37.99 15.76 -33.83
C LYS A 741 -38.74 14.44 -33.96
N ASP A 742 -38.24 13.44 -33.26
CA ASP A 742 -38.90 12.16 -33.07
C ASP A 742 -38.63 11.66 -31.64
N ARG A 743 -39.52 10.79 -31.18
CA ARG A 743 -39.51 10.28 -29.82
C ARG A 743 -38.26 9.48 -29.49
N ARG A 744 -37.68 8.76 -30.46
CA ARG A 744 -36.48 7.96 -30.27
C ARG A 744 -35.28 8.86 -30.00
N ALA A 745 -35.08 9.88 -30.82
CA ALA A 745 -33.99 10.86 -30.63
C ALA A 745 -34.06 11.53 -29.25
N GLY A 746 -35.26 11.94 -28.81
CA GLY A 746 -35.43 12.53 -27.47
C GLY A 746 -35.04 11.58 -26.33
N VAL A 747 -35.33 10.28 -26.45
CA VAL A 747 -34.98 9.27 -25.44
C VAL A 747 -33.48 8.93 -25.48
N GLU A 748 -32.86 8.89 -26.67
CA GLU A 748 -31.42 8.75 -26.85
C GLU A 748 -30.66 9.88 -26.17
N ASP A 749 -31.09 11.14 -26.36
CA ASP A 749 -30.50 12.32 -25.69
C ASP A 749 -30.58 12.23 -24.16
N VAL A 750 -31.72 11.75 -23.63
CA VAL A 750 -31.88 11.57 -22.18
C VAL A 750 -30.87 10.54 -21.66
N LEU A 751 -30.75 9.38 -22.30
CA LEU A 751 -29.81 8.36 -21.85
C LEU A 751 -28.35 8.82 -22.01
N TRP A 752 -28.03 9.50 -23.12
CA TRP A 752 -26.72 10.12 -23.35
C TRP A 752 -26.36 11.09 -22.21
N GLY A 753 -27.31 11.93 -21.80
CA GLY A 753 -27.12 12.87 -20.68
C GLY A 753 -26.88 12.15 -19.35
N LEU A 754 -27.60 11.05 -19.09
CA LEU A 754 -27.44 10.26 -17.88
C LEU A 754 -26.07 9.58 -17.80
N VAL A 755 -25.60 8.92 -18.88
CA VAL A 755 -24.31 8.22 -18.87
C VAL A 755 -23.11 9.17 -18.85
N ASN A 756 -23.30 10.44 -19.23
CA ASN A 756 -22.30 11.49 -19.11
C ASN A 756 -22.40 12.27 -17.78
N ALA A 757 -23.38 11.97 -16.93
CA ALA A 757 -23.53 12.64 -15.64
C ALA A 757 -22.39 12.25 -14.69
N LYS A 758 -21.96 13.20 -13.84
CA LYS A 758 -20.99 12.94 -12.76
C LYS A 758 -21.42 11.77 -11.86
N GLU A 759 -22.71 11.61 -11.64
CA GLU A 759 -23.28 10.52 -10.85
C GLU A 759 -23.13 9.14 -11.50
N PHE A 760 -23.07 9.09 -12.83
CA PHE A 760 -22.84 7.84 -13.55
C PHE A 760 -21.37 7.43 -13.45
N VAL A 761 -20.46 8.36 -13.79
CA VAL A 761 -19.02 8.08 -13.91
C VAL A 761 -18.28 7.97 -12.57
N LEU A 762 -18.92 8.39 -11.48
CA LEU A 762 -18.36 8.34 -10.13
C LEU A 762 -19.06 7.31 -9.25
N ARG A 763 -18.25 6.52 -8.54
CA ARG A 763 -18.64 5.80 -7.33
C ARG A 763 -18.65 6.83 -6.18
N ARG A 764 -19.85 7.19 -5.73
CA ARG A 764 -20.09 7.98 -4.52
C ARG A 764 -20.03 7.07 -3.29
#